data_AF-A0A4Q4NVM8-F1
#
_entry.id   AF-A0A4Q4NVM8-F1
#
_cell.length_a   1.000
_cell.length_b   1.000
_cell.length_c   1.000
_cell.angle_alpha   90.00
_cell.angle_beta   90.00
_cell.angle_gamma   90.00
#
_symmetry.space_group_name_H-M   'P 1'
#
loop_
_entity.id
_entity.type
_entity.pdbx_description
1 polymer ?
#
loop_
_entity_poly.entity_id
_entity_poly.type
_entity_poly.pdbx_seq_one_letter_code
_entity_poly.pdbx_strand_id
1 'polypeptide(L)'
;MMLSFALSFCFVQLPIFCHAVPQSFSAHLPKRQDAPSSELPCLSVISAAAQGVYIFAASDVYDCISRVPFHADVASRFIDYYNDTLQFQSTLRYLNNPLDGYQQPSVDVQQELENIRADIVSGTYKTQYAFEEQIQVLISRIHDSHVTLDAGMLAAFKFASPYTLLSLSENGSEEPKIYLKEDLLAAAKGYDASPVIKINGIEVIEYLTSLITPNSEGYVEPHADWNSLLSSPAKDIQGYLSIFQRLPLYPGDELNFTFENNTSLDTIWLALYAENARTGPLTTPGDFYNYFVLGIIPAGFDPNDASSPPWWPADYNIPFEEYEAPSNPEPGFDCSTSAGPAVNWCNVTNGNIGAYPNDPVVVQNDMSITGAGAISGYIFDDISTGVLSIPSFYQDGLSVAYFFNAIDEFIGNATTKEIKRVVIDLQQNTGGLVLLAMTTFQQIFPELPLYTGSRIRSHRWADILGTAYTDWWQSLDPDSFESQDSAASEWIAVNRINAATGRNFASWSEYFGPVLDRNDAFSQKQLYNLSDGVFDYDMFGWTYQPWVNSSFVVANPGWNPDEIVLLTDGLCSSACALFVELMTELAGVRTITFGGRPQHGPMQTASGNRGAAAYTSNRIDYDIDNLKTLIGDEAAFNSIPSRNDTGIFTNYALFNLRDQMRPEDLTPLQFRYEASDCRLYYAPKNVYNMSQLWRDAATATWDDTTLCVPDSTNYSKRTRTQRKPPPKPNSQASVHYTVSDIQLADPLEVSFNTSVGLMDSKTPPNLNTYQKCNSNNNICPASLVCAPAVASCNAVGDTTLYLCLQRCNTLQGLAGDCKPQQLAQSTAQQPIVKRLPQPQRYGPRLAGSAPAKPVGQLSGFSFPPKSSSTTVGQGVYNGYIQPGIVKASSYYPNSACSIV
;
A
#
# COMPACT_ATOMS: atom_id res chain seq x y z
N MET A 1 12.27 24.05 68.08
CA MET A 1 13.72 24.05 68.37
C MET A 1 14.37 24.95 67.34
N MET A 2 14.85 26.14 67.76
CA MET A 2 15.92 27.02 67.18
C MET A 2 16.29 26.90 65.68
N LEU A 3 16.54 27.96 64.87
CA LEU A 3 16.79 29.43 65.00
C LEU A 3 16.51 30.03 63.57
N SER A 4 15.81 31.15 63.30
CA SER A 4 16.09 32.61 63.50
C SER A 4 17.51 33.04 63.04
N PHE A 5 17.81 34.07 62.23
CA PHE A 5 17.33 35.47 62.02
C PHE A 5 17.61 35.92 60.54
N ALA A 6 16.84 36.81 59.87
CA ALA A 6 16.90 38.29 59.83
C ALA A 6 18.22 38.91 59.25
N LEU A 7 18.29 40.09 58.58
CA LEU A 7 17.33 41.20 58.38
C LEU A 7 17.74 42.10 57.15
N SER A 8 16.75 42.77 56.54
CA SER A 8 16.73 44.06 55.77
C SER A 8 17.97 45.00 55.87
N PHE A 9 18.40 45.79 54.85
CA PHE A 9 17.64 46.90 54.22
C PHE A 9 18.19 47.41 52.85
N CYS A 10 17.23 47.79 52.00
CA CYS A 10 17.13 48.92 51.04
C CYS A 10 18.29 49.96 50.99
N PHE A 11 18.64 50.58 49.85
CA PHE A 11 17.90 51.66 49.14
C PHE A 11 18.80 52.23 48.00
N VAL A 12 18.41 53.00 46.95
CA VAL A 12 17.15 53.59 46.41
C VAL A 12 17.28 53.69 44.86
N GLN A 13 16.21 53.49 44.05
CA GLN A 13 15.61 54.52 43.14
C GLN A 13 14.46 53.96 42.24
N LEU A 14 13.38 54.74 42.24
CA LEU A 14 12.06 54.58 41.61
C LEU A 14 11.99 55.21 40.19
N PRO A 15 10.85 55.28 39.45
CA PRO A 15 9.50 54.70 39.66
C PRO A 15 8.83 54.10 38.37
N ILE A 16 7.53 53.79 38.50
CA ILE A 16 6.48 53.70 37.45
C ILE A 16 6.42 52.39 36.63
N PHE A 17 5.68 51.41 37.17
CA PHE A 17 4.78 50.59 36.36
C PHE A 17 3.34 51.08 36.61
N CYS A 18 2.70 51.60 35.56
CA CYS A 18 1.26 51.87 35.52
C CYS A 18 0.56 50.81 34.66
N HIS A 19 -0.75 50.67 34.86
CA HIS A 19 -1.59 49.69 34.17
C HIS A 19 -1.47 49.75 32.62
N ALA A 20 -1.40 48.57 32.00
CA ALA A 20 -1.87 48.37 30.64
C ALA A 20 -2.68 47.06 30.58
N VAL A 21 -3.93 47.19 30.13
CA VAL A 21 -4.86 46.12 29.73
C VAL A 21 -4.26 45.38 28.51
N PRO A 22 -4.58 44.09 28.26
CA PRO A 22 -4.19 43.42 27.01
C PRO A 22 -4.65 44.23 25.79
N GLN A 23 -3.68 44.84 25.09
CA GLN A 23 -3.95 45.51 23.82
C GLN A 23 -3.92 44.49 22.68
N SER A 24 -5.09 44.28 22.11
CA SER A 24 -5.27 43.65 20.81
C SER A 24 -4.51 44.41 19.73
N PHE A 25 -3.48 43.79 19.17
CA PHE A 25 -2.86 44.28 17.93
C PHE A 25 -3.66 43.81 16.71
N SER A 26 -4.76 44.52 16.46
CA SER A 26 -5.43 44.52 15.16
C SER A 26 -4.62 45.36 14.17
N ALA A 27 -3.71 44.74 13.42
CA ALA A 27 -3.10 45.36 12.26
C ALA A 27 -4.06 45.28 11.06
N HIS A 28 -4.86 46.33 10.86
CA HIS A 28 -5.63 46.47 9.61
C HIS A 28 -4.68 46.75 8.44
N LEU A 29 -4.51 45.75 7.57
CA LEU A 29 -4.07 45.95 6.19
C LEU A 29 -5.32 46.00 5.28
N PRO A 30 -5.29 46.80 4.20
CA PRO A 30 -6.51 47.18 3.48
C PRO A 30 -7.15 45.99 2.78
N LYS A 31 -8.49 45.89 2.86
CA LYS A 31 -9.29 45.04 1.97
C LYS A 31 -8.87 45.30 0.53
N ARG A 32 -8.20 44.32 -0.10
CA ARG A 32 -8.13 44.28 -1.57
C ARG A 32 -9.53 43.95 -2.06
N GLN A 33 -10.22 44.97 -2.55
CA GLN A 33 -11.43 44.76 -3.35
C GLN A 33 -11.02 43.97 -4.60
N ASP A 34 -11.92 43.06 -4.98
CA ASP A 34 -11.91 42.14 -6.11
C ASP A 34 -11.38 40.74 -5.74
N ALA A 35 -12.35 39.82 -5.58
CA ALA A 35 -12.12 38.41 -5.39
C ALA A 35 -11.84 37.72 -6.74
N PRO A 36 -10.90 36.77 -6.83
CA PRO A 36 -10.97 35.73 -7.86
C PRO A 36 -12.31 35.00 -7.70
N SER A 37 -13.01 34.70 -8.80
CA SER A 37 -14.41 34.29 -8.72
C SER A 37 -14.57 32.90 -8.09
N SER A 38 -15.66 32.73 -7.34
CA SER A 38 -16.13 31.44 -6.81
C SER A 38 -16.70 30.49 -7.88
N GLU A 39 -16.34 30.70 -9.15
CA GLU A 39 -16.97 30.05 -10.30
C GLU A 39 -16.22 28.80 -10.79
N LEU A 40 -14.93 28.64 -10.46
CA LEU A 40 -14.07 27.57 -11.00
C LEU A 40 -13.13 26.92 -9.93
N PRO A 41 -13.65 26.13 -8.97
CA PRO A 41 -12.82 25.50 -7.94
C PRO A 41 -11.74 24.56 -8.51
N CYS A 42 -12.05 23.78 -9.56
CA CYS A 42 -11.09 22.88 -10.19
C CYS A 42 -9.90 23.61 -10.83
N LEU A 43 -10.09 24.82 -11.36
CA LEU A 43 -8.99 25.64 -11.89
C LEU A 43 -7.98 25.98 -10.78
N SER A 44 -8.45 26.31 -9.57
CA SER A 44 -7.58 26.60 -8.42
C SER A 44 -6.70 25.39 -8.07
N VAL A 45 -7.33 24.25 -7.82
CA VAL A 45 -6.63 23.02 -7.41
C VAL A 45 -5.65 22.54 -8.48
N ILE A 46 -6.06 22.45 -9.74
CA ILE A 46 -5.21 21.86 -10.80
C ILE A 46 -4.11 22.83 -11.27
N SER A 47 -4.32 24.15 -11.23
CA SER A 47 -3.24 25.11 -11.51
C SER A 47 -2.19 25.14 -10.40
N ALA A 48 -2.60 24.99 -9.15
CA ALA A 48 -1.69 24.84 -8.02
C ALA A 48 -0.91 23.51 -8.08
N ALA A 49 -1.57 22.41 -8.47
CA ALA A 49 -0.91 21.12 -8.71
C ALA A 49 0.13 21.20 -9.82
N ALA A 50 -0.18 21.86 -10.94
CA ALA A 50 0.78 22.11 -12.03
C ALA A 50 1.95 23.04 -11.62
N GLN A 51 1.85 23.74 -10.49
CA GLN A 51 2.90 24.54 -9.87
C GLN A 51 3.65 23.82 -8.73
N GLY A 52 3.35 22.54 -8.48
CA GLY A 52 4.05 21.70 -7.50
C GLY A 52 3.41 21.64 -6.10
N VAL A 53 2.15 22.04 -5.95
CA VAL A 53 1.37 21.83 -4.72
C VAL A 53 0.71 20.45 -4.77
N TYR A 54 1.04 19.57 -3.81
CA TYR A 54 0.50 18.21 -3.75
C TYR A 54 -0.43 17.96 -2.55
N ILE A 55 -0.59 18.96 -1.69
CA ILE A 55 -1.41 18.91 -0.47
C ILE A 55 -2.36 20.10 -0.48
N PHE A 56 -3.65 19.81 -0.32
CA PHE A 56 -4.75 20.77 -0.37
C PHE A 56 -5.63 20.65 0.87
N ALA A 57 -6.47 21.65 1.15
CA ALA A 57 -7.61 21.45 2.04
C ALA A 57 -8.59 20.47 1.38
N ALA A 58 -9.10 19.49 2.13
CA ALA A 58 -9.97 18.48 1.58
C ALA A 58 -11.30 19.06 1.06
N SER A 59 -11.82 20.12 1.70
CA SER A 59 -13.00 20.87 1.28
C SER A 59 -12.86 21.48 -0.13
N ASP A 60 -11.69 22.04 -0.45
CA ASP A 60 -11.45 22.73 -1.72
C ASP A 60 -11.39 21.73 -2.89
N VAL A 61 -10.84 20.54 -2.62
CA VAL A 61 -10.85 19.41 -3.54
C VAL A 61 -12.27 18.85 -3.68
N TYR A 62 -13.01 18.71 -2.58
CA TYR A 62 -14.39 18.23 -2.60
C TYR A 62 -15.31 19.15 -3.41
N ASP A 63 -15.19 20.48 -3.26
CA ASP A 63 -15.95 21.46 -4.05
C ASP A 63 -15.63 21.41 -5.55
N CYS A 64 -14.43 20.96 -5.94
CA CYS A 64 -14.15 20.63 -7.34
C CYS A 64 -14.84 19.32 -7.78
N ILE A 65 -14.54 18.19 -7.11
CA ILE A 65 -14.94 16.87 -7.60
C ILE A 65 -16.45 16.59 -7.46
N SER A 66 -17.11 17.18 -6.46
CA SER A 66 -18.57 17.11 -6.28
C SER A 66 -19.34 17.76 -7.43
N ARG A 67 -18.74 18.71 -8.17
CA ARG A 67 -19.36 19.40 -9.31
C ARG A 67 -19.17 18.66 -10.65
N VAL A 68 -18.47 17.53 -10.67
CA VAL A 68 -18.19 16.75 -11.89
C VAL A 68 -19.49 16.10 -12.42
N PRO A 69 -19.87 16.31 -13.70
CA PRO A 69 -21.16 15.88 -14.22
C PRO A 69 -21.27 14.36 -14.31
N PHE A 70 -22.45 13.83 -13.96
CA PHE A 70 -22.77 12.42 -14.16
C PHE A 70 -23.27 12.13 -15.58
N HIS A 71 -22.79 11.04 -16.19
CA HIS A 71 -23.24 10.58 -17.50
C HIS A 71 -23.67 9.10 -17.45
N ALA A 72 -24.98 8.87 -17.38
CA ALA A 72 -25.59 7.55 -17.20
C ALA A 72 -25.15 6.49 -18.22
N ASP A 73 -24.98 6.86 -19.50
CA ASP A 73 -24.55 5.91 -20.54
C ASP A 73 -23.11 5.42 -20.32
N VAL A 74 -22.23 6.28 -19.79
CA VAL A 74 -20.82 5.94 -19.50
C VAL A 74 -20.74 5.07 -18.25
N ALA A 75 -21.47 5.47 -17.20
CA ALA A 75 -21.62 4.70 -15.97
C ALA A 75 -22.18 3.29 -16.24
N SER A 76 -23.19 3.16 -17.11
CA SER A 76 -23.80 1.87 -17.45
C SER A 76 -22.78 0.92 -18.09
N ARG A 77 -22.00 1.40 -19.06
CA ARG A 77 -20.95 0.59 -19.71
C ARG A 77 -19.84 0.20 -18.76
N PHE A 78 -19.52 1.04 -17.77
CA PHE A 78 -18.57 0.66 -16.72
C PHE A 78 -19.12 -0.43 -15.81
N ILE A 79 -20.40 -0.38 -15.42
CA ILE A 79 -21.02 -1.46 -14.64
C ILE A 79 -21.15 -2.76 -15.45
N ASP A 80 -21.39 -2.69 -16.76
CA ASP A 80 -21.29 -3.86 -17.65
C ASP A 80 -19.86 -4.45 -17.63
N TYR A 81 -18.87 -3.63 -17.99
CA TYR A 81 -17.45 -4.02 -18.03
C TYR A 81 -16.92 -4.59 -16.70
N TYR A 82 -17.31 -3.97 -15.58
CA TYR A 82 -16.81 -4.33 -14.26
C TYR A 82 -17.52 -5.55 -13.68
N ASN A 83 -18.83 -5.71 -13.94
CA ASN A 83 -19.52 -6.98 -13.66
C ASN A 83 -18.89 -8.14 -14.46
N ASP A 84 -18.57 -7.92 -15.74
CA ASP A 84 -17.90 -8.93 -16.57
C ASP A 84 -16.50 -9.27 -16.01
N THR A 85 -15.75 -8.28 -15.52
CA THR A 85 -14.46 -8.49 -14.83
C THR A 85 -14.65 -9.29 -13.54
N LEU A 86 -15.63 -8.93 -12.71
CA LEU A 86 -15.84 -9.54 -11.41
C LEU A 86 -16.38 -10.98 -11.48
N GLN A 87 -16.89 -11.49 -12.62
CA GLN A 87 -17.23 -12.92 -12.73
C GLN A 87 -16.02 -13.85 -12.52
N PHE A 88 -14.80 -13.34 -12.74
CA PHE A 88 -13.54 -14.04 -12.48
C PHE A 88 -13.11 -13.99 -11.00
N GLN A 89 -13.75 -13.16 -10.15
CA GLN A 89 -13.53 -13.17 -8.70
C GLN A 89 -13.96 -14.54 -8.15
N SER A 90 -12.99 -15.30 -7.65
CA SER A 90 -13.21 -16.67 -7.15
C SER A 90 -14.21 -16.74 -5.98
N THR A 91 -14.24 -15.71 -5.13
CA THR A 91 -14.93 -15.76 -3.84
C THR A 91 -16.40 -15.29 -3.86
N LEU A 92 -16.96 -14.85 -5.00
CA LEU A 92 -18.30 -14.23 -5.06
C LEU A 92 -19.38 -14.97 -4.28
N ARG A 93 -19.48 -16.30 -4.45
CA ARG A 93 -20.52 -17.10 -3.80
C ARG A 93 -20.34 -17.23 -2.29
N TYR A 94 -19.10 -17.15 -1.82
CA TYR A 94 -18.75 -17.18 -0.40
C TYR A 94 -18.99 -15.84 0.29
N LEU A 95 -18.82 -14.72 -0.42
CA LEU A 95 -19.14 -13.38 0.12
C LEU A 95 -20.65 -13.20 0.39
N ASN A 96 -21.49 -13.71 -0.52
CA ASN A 96 -22.94 -13.67 -0.40
C ASN A 96 -23.46 -14.48 0.81
N ASN A 97 -22.89 -15.67 1.01
CA ASN A 97 -23.22 -16.55 2.13
C ASN A 97 -21.92 -17.13 2.73
N PRO A 98 -21.29 -16.44 3.70
CA PRO A 98 -20.02 -16.86 4.28
C PRO A 98 -20.16 -18.05 5.25
N LEU A 99 -19.08 -18.41 5.94
CA LEU A 99 -19.08 -19.47 6.97
C LEU A 99 -19.23 -18.89 8.38
N ASP A 100 -19.74 -19.71 9.28
CA ASP A 100 -19.64 -19.49 10.72
C ASP A 100 -18.17 -19.22 11.11
N GLY A 101 -17.90 -17.98 11.53
CA GLY A 101 -16.56 -17.51 11.92
C GLY A 101 -15.90 -16.52 10.96
N TYR A 102 -16.44 -16.27 9.76
CA TYR A 102 -16.04 -15.11 8.96
C TYR A 102 -16.48 -13.82 9.67
N GLN A 103 -15.57 -12.88 9.93
CA GLN A 103 -15.82 -11.81 10.89
C GLN A 103 -16.48 -10.54 10.30
N GLN A 104 -16.56 -10.43 8.97
CA GLN A 104 -17.14 -9.29 8.27
C GLN A 104 -18.58 -9.56 7.81
N PRO A 105 -19.37 -8.52 7.49
CA PRO A 105 -20.71 -8.67 6.92
C PRO A 105 -20.69 -9.41 5.58
N SER A 106 -21.77 -10.12 5.26
CA SER A 106 -21.96 -10.73 3.94
C SER A 106 -22.30 -9.66 2.89
N VAL A 107 -21.89 -9.88 1.64
CA VAL A 107 -22.22 -9.02 0.49
C VAL A 107 -22.56 -9.84 -0.74
N ASP A 108 -23.73 -9.60 -1.33
CA ASP A 108 -24.08 -10.12 -2.64
C ASP A 108 -23.62 -9.13 -3.71
N VAL A 109 -22.35 -9.26 -4.12
CA VAL A 109 -21.71 -8.33 -5.07
C VAL A 109 -22.49 -8.21 -6.39
N GLN A 110 -23.10 -9.30 -6.86
CA GLN A 110 -23.89 -9.28 -8.09
C GLN A 110 -25.18 -8.48 -7.89
N GLN A 111 -25.88 -8.70 -6.78
CA GLN A 111 -27.08 -7.92 -6.47
C GLN A 111 -26.77 -6.42 -6.24
N GLU A 112 -25.63 -6.07 -5.64
CA GLU A 112 -25.24 -4.68 -5.44
C GLU A 112 -24.88 -3.97 -6.76
N LEU A 113 -24.27 -4.66 -7.73
CA LEU A 113 -24.06 -4.14 -9.09
C LEU A 113 -25.40 -3.96 -9.84
N GLU A 114 -26.38 -4.84 -9.63
CA GLU A 114 -27.74 -4.65 -10.15
C GLU A 114 -28.45 -3.45 -9.48
N ASN A 115 -28.25 -3.23 -8.18
CA ASN A 115 -28.78 -2.06 -7.47
C ASN A 115 -28.19 -0.77 -8.05
N ILE A 116 -26.87 -0.69 -8.21
CA ILE A 116 -26.18 0.45 -8.85
C ILE A 116 -26.72 0.68 -10.27
N ARG A 117 -26.93 -0.39 -11.06
CA ARG A 117 -27.55 -0.27 -12.39
C ARG A 117 -28.97 0.30 -12.33
N ALA A 118 -29.79 -0.13 -11.37
CA ALA A 118 -31.12 0.41 -11.17
C ALA A 118 -31.05 1.92 -10.83
N ASP A 119 -30.11 2.32 -9.97
CA ASP A 119 -29.88 3.72 -9.59
C ASP A 119 -29.40 4.61 -10.76
N ILE A 120 -28.62 4.07 -11.69
CA ILE A 120 -28.29 4.76 -12.95
C ILE A 120 -29.58 5.00 -13.76
N VAL A 121 -30.44 3.99 -13.90
CA VAL A 121 -31.65 4.03 -14.75
C VAL A 121 -32.75 4.91 -14.14
N SER A 122 -32.91 4.94 -12.82
CA SER A 122 -33.82 5.88 -12.14
C SER A 122 -33.28 7.32 -12.12
N GLY A 123 -32.02 7.54 -12.51
CA GLY A 123 -31.37 8.84 -12.43
C GLY A 123 -31.15 9.28 -10.98
N THR A 124 -30.84 8.34 -10.08
CA THR A 124 -30.54 8.61 -8.67
C THR A 124 -29.30 9.51 -8.58
N TYR A 125 -28.19 9.13 -9.23
CA TYR A 125 -26.94 9.90 -9.25
C TYR A 125 -27.10 11.27 -9.93
N LYS A 126 -26.64 12.32 -9.25
CA LYS A 126 -26.60 13.71 -9.78
C LYS A 126 -25.21 14.14 -10.22
N THR A 127 -24.18 13.53 -9.64
CA THR A 127 -22.77 13.90 -9.76
C THR A 127 -21.97 12.62 -10.04
N GLN A 128 -20.85 12.74 -10.74
CA GLN A 128 -19.92 11.62 -10.84
C GLN A 128 -19.45 11.21 -9.43
N TYR A 129 -19.30 12.23 -8.55
CA TYR A 129 -19.42 12.21 -7.07
C TYR A 129 -19.90 10.85 -6.50
N ALA A 130 -21.22 10.81 -6.32
CA ALA A 130 -21.94 9.73 -5.65
C ALA A 130 -21.89 8.38 -6.39
N PHE A 131 -21.69 8.39 -7.72
CA PHE A 131 -21.61 7.15 -8.49
C PHE A 131 -20.33 6.36 -8.18
N GLU A 132 -19.16 7.00 -8.27
CA GLU A 132 -17.91 6.30 -7.95
C GLU A 132 -17.79 6.03 -6.44
N GLU A 133 -18.35 6.89 -5.59
CA GLU A 133 -18.41 6.65 -4.14
C GLU A 133 -19.16 5.35 -3.80
N GLN A 134 -20.36 5.14 -4.37
CA GLN A 134 -21.12 3.90 -4.13
C GLN A 134 -20.38 2.65 -4.61
N ILE A 135 -19.59 2.77 -5.69
CA ILE A 135 -18.75 1.68 -6.18
C ILE A 135 -17.60 1.41 -5.20
N GLN A 136 -16.88 2.44 -4.73
CA GLN A 136 -15.80 2.24 -3.75
C GLN A 136 -16.32 1.65 -2.43
N VAL A 137 -17.52 2.04 -1.98
CA VAL A 137 -18.18 1.42 -0.82
C VAL A 137 -18.48 -0.06 -1.08
N LEU A 138 -18.86 -0.46 -2.30
CA LEU A 138 -18.97 -1.87 -2.68
C LEU A 138 -17.60 -2.58 -2.65
N ILE A 139 -16.53 -1.94 -3.15
CA ILE A 139 -15.17 -2.50 -3.11
C ILE A 139 -14.71 -2.77 -1.67
N SER A 140 -14.80 -1.79 -0.76
CA SER A 140 -14.42 -2.00 0.64
C SER A 140 -15.27 -3.08 1.33
N ARG A 141 -16.58 -3.16 1.01
CA ARG A 141 -17.48 -4.21 1.53
C ARG A 141 -17.18 -5.63 1.04
N ILE A 142 -16.38 -5.80 0.00
CA ILE A 142 -15.96 -7.13 -0.48
C ILE A 142 -14.96 -7.79 0.50
N HIS A 143 -14.27 -7.01 1.34
CA HIS A 143 -13.34 -7.54 2.36
C HIS A 143 -12.36 -8.58 1.79
N ASP A 144 -11.74 -8.21 0.66
CA ASP A 144 -10.68 -8.93 -0.01
C ASP A 144 -9.67 -7.89 -0.51
N SER A 145 -8.45 -7.86 0.04
CA SER A 145 -7.43 -6.88 -0.35
C SER A 145 -6.78 -7.14 -1.71
N HIS A 146 -7.18 -8.20 -2.43
CA HIS A 146 -6.95 -8.31 -3.88
C HIS A 146 -8.08 -7.70 -4.71
N VAL A 147 -9.21 -7.26 -4.12
CA VAL A 147 -10.27 -6.57 -4.86
C VAL A 147 -10.12 -5.07 -4.65
N THR A 148 -9.68 -4.38 -5.70
CA THR A 148 -9.40 -2.93 -5.65
C THR A 148 -9.75 -2.27 -6.98
N LEU A 149 -10.04 -0.96 -6.91
CA LEU A 149 -10.37 -0.15 -8.07
C LEU A 149 -9.76 1.25 -7.95
N ASP A 150 -8.80 1.55 -8.79
CA ASP A 150 -8.30 2.91 -9.03
C ASP A 150 -8.72 3.33 -10.45
N ALA A 151 -9.81 4.07 -10.52
CA ALA A 151 -10.47 4.46 -11.75
C ALA A 151 -11.19 5.80 -11.56
N GLY A 152 -11.52 6.45 -12.68
CA GLY A 152 -12.34 7.66 -12.67
C GLY A 152 -11.73 8.84 -11.92
N MET A 153 -12.58 9.70 -11.38
CA MET A 153 -12.16 10.89 -10.61
C MET A 153 -11.58 10.54 -9.23
N LEU A 154 -12.00 9.43 -8.59
CA LEU A 154 -11.52 9.05 -7.25
C LEU A 154 -10.07 8.55 -7.24
N ALA A 155 -9.47 8.36 -8.42
CA ALA A 155 -8.04 8.15 -8.57
C ALA A 155 -7.20 9.42 -8.37
N ALA A 156 -7.78 10.62 -8.53
CA ALA A 156 -7.02 11.89 -8.54
C ALA A 156 -6.50 12.32 -7.17
N PHE A 157 -7.21 11.99 -6.10
CA PHE A 157 -6.90 12.42 -4.73
C PHE A 157 -7.11 11.29 -3.72
N LYS A 158 -6.41 11.36 -2.58
CA LYS A 158 -6.71 10.61 -1.34
C LYS A 158 -6.77 11.60 -0.17
N PHE A 159 -7.65 11.38 0.79
CA PHE A 159 -7.85 12.30 1.92
C PHE A 159 -7.03 11.86 3.14
N ALA A 160 -6.54 12.82 3.92
CA ALA A 160 -5.56 12.55 4.97
C ALA A 160 -5.77 13.44 6.20
N SER A 161 -5.67 12.84 7.39
CA SER A 161 -5.49 13.59 8.62
C SER A 161 -4.08 14.19 8.66
N PRO A 162 -3.91 15.45 9.12
CA PRO A 162 -2.58 16.01 9.41
C PRO A 162 -1.91 15.37 10.64
N TYR A 163 -2.65 14.59 11.44
CA TYR A 163 -2.17 13.89 12.64
C TYR A 163 -2.21 12.37 12.49
N THR A 164 -1.35 11.69 13.24
CA THR A 164 -1.16 10.24 13.18
C THR A 164 -1.69 9.57 14.45
N LEU A 165 -2.39 8.44 14.34
CA LEU A 165 -2.97 7.75 15.50
C LEU A 165 -2.12 6.56 15.98
N LEU A 166 -2.08 6.38 17.31
CA LEU A 166 -1.56 5.22 18.02
C LEU A 166 -2.61 4.69 19.02
N SER A 167 -2.61 3.38 19.27
CA SER A 167 -3.51 2.70 20.21
C SER A 167 -2.69 2.02 21.30
N LEU A 168 -2.71 2.56 22.53
CA LEU A 168 -1.79 2.18 23.62
C LEU A 168 -2.54 1.71 24.86
N SER A 169 -2.19 0.53 25.35
CA SER A 169 -2.56 0.04 26.68
C SER A 169 -1.57 0.58 27.71
N GLU A 170 -2.07 1.14 28.81
CA GLU A 170 -1.22 1.74 29.86
C GLU A 170 -0.24 0.72 30.47
N ASN A 171 -0.65 -0.55 30.57
CA ASN A 171 0.16 -1.64 31.13
C ASN A 171 0.34 -2.87 30.21
N GLY A 172 -0.27 -2.87 29.02
CA GLY A 172 -0.24 -3.97 28.06
C GLY A 172 -1.36 -5.02 28.22
N SER A 173 -2.15 -4.94 29.28
CA SER A 173 -3.28 -5.85 29.57
C SER A 173 -4.65 -5.17 29.54
N GLU A 174 -4.72 -3.89 29.95
CA GLU A 174 -5.94 -3.08 29.89
C GLU A 174 -6.29 -2.66 28.45
N GLU A 175 -7.54 -2.32 28.20
CA GLU A 175 -8.00 -1.91 26.87
C GLU A 175 -7.28 -0.63 26.42
N PRO A 176 -6.68 -0.60 25.21
CA PRO A 176 -5.87 0.51 24.76
C PRO A 176 -6.68 1.78 24.45
N LYS A 177 -6.15 2.93 24.89
CA LYS A 177 -6.67 4.27 24.54
C LYS A 177 -6.01 4.79 23.25
N ILE A 178 -6.67 5.73 22.57
CA ILE A 178 -6.13 6.37 21.34
C ILE A 178 -5.35 7.63 21.69
N TYR A 179 -4.19 7.81 21.06
CA TYR A 179 -3.32 8.97 21.22
C TYR A 179 -2.90 9.51 19.84
N LEU A 180 -2.56 10.80 19.78
CA LEU A 180 -1.83 11.36 18.64
C LEU A 180 -0.33 11.03 18.79
N LYS A 181 0.31 10.54 17.72
CA LYS A 181 1.76 10.25 17.69
C LYS A 181 2.57 11.51 17.98
N GLU A 182 2.13 12.63 17.43
CA GLU A 182 2.76 13.94 17.56
C GLU A 182 2.76 14.42 19.02
N ASP A 183 1.69 14.12 19.77
CA ASP A 183 1.55 14.45 21.20
C ASP A 183 2.48 13.60 22.08
N LEU A 184 2.61 12.31 21.76
CA LEU A 184 3.55 11.40 22.43
C LEU A 184 5.02 11.75 22.14
N LEU A 185 5.33 12.23 20.94
CA LEU A 185 6.66 12.76 20.60
C LEU A 185 6.94 14.09 21.34
N ALA A 186 5.92 14.92 21.57
CA ALA A 186 6.03 16.10 22.44
C ALA A 186 6.17 15.72 23.93
N ALA A 187 5.57 14.62 24.39
CA ALA A 187 5.69 14.15 25.76
C ALA A 187 7.12 13.75 26.13
N ALA A 188 7.88 13.19 25.19
CA ALA A 188 9.33 12.97 25.36
C ALA A 188 10.13 14.29 25.59
N LYS A 189 9.55 15.45 25.26
CA LYS A 189 10.10 16.80 25.50
C LYS A 189 9.45 17.50 26.72
N GLY A 190 8.66 16.80 27.54
CA GLY A 190 8.08 17.31 28.80
C GLY A 190 6.60 17.73 28.73
N TYR A 191 5.88 17.39 27.67
CA TYR A 191 4.41 17.45 27.62
C TYR A 191 3.78 16.23 28.33
N ASP A 192 2.49 16.30 28.68
CA ASP A 192 1.74 15.18 29.28
C ASP A 192 0.67 14.72 28.29
N ALA A 193 0.97 13.67 27.51
CA ALA A 193 0.15 13.27 26.38
C ALA A 193 -1.21 12.74 26.83
N SER A 194 -2.29 13.29 26.27
CA SER A 194 -3.65 12.95 26.67
C SER A 194 -4.32 12.07 25.63
N PRO A 195 -5.06 11.02 26.02
CA PRO A 195 -5.78 10.21 25.05
C PRO A 195 -6.95 10.97 24.45
N VAL A 196 -7.16 10.78 23.15
CA VAL A 196 -8.34 11.24 22.42
C VAL A 196 -9.53 10.43 22.91
N ILE A 197 -10.59 11.11 23.36
CA ILE A 197 -11.86 10.47 23.76
C ILE A 197 -12.93 10.65 22.69
N LYS A 198 -12.90 11.74 21.90
CA LYS A 198 -13.87 11.99 20.82
C LYS A 198 -13.22 12.57 19.58
N ILE A 199 -13.84 12.28 18.43
CA ILE A 199 -13.58 12.97 17.17
C ILE A 199 -14.92 13.49 16.64
N ASN A 200 -14.99 14.78 16.28
CA ASN A 200 -16.22 15.48 15.85
C ASN A 200 -17.41 15.26 16.82
N GLY A 201 -17.13 15.23 18.14
CA GLY A 201 -18.12 14.99 19.19
C GLY A 201 -18.60 13.54 19.37
N ILE A 202 -18.22 12.62 18.49
CA ILE A 202 -18.53 11.18 18.55
C ILE A 202 -17.42 10.46 19.33
N GLU A 203 -17.75 9.45 20.14
CA GLU A 203 -16.76 8.66 20.89
C GLU A 203 -15.72 8.04 19.95
N VAL A 204 -14.42 8.14 20.29
CA VAL A 204 -13.32 7.89 19.34
C VAL A 204 -13.35 6.49 18.71
N ILE A 205 -13.76 5.46 19.46
CA ILE A 205 -13.83 4.08 18.97
C ILE A 205 -14.98 3.90 17.98
N GLU A 206 -16.12 4.56 18.24
CA GLU A 206 -17.29 4.56 17.36
C GLU A 206 -16.97 5.34 16.07
N TYR A 207 -16.38 6.53 16.19
CA TYR A 207 -15.95 7.34 15.05
C TYR A 207 -14.99 6.56 14.14
N LEU A 208 -13.88 6.03 14.68
CA LEU A 208 -12.88 5.31 13.89
C LEU A 208 -13.45 4.01 13.27
N THR A 209 -14.36 3.32 13.95
CA THR A 209 -15.06 2.14 13.39
C THR A 209 -15.97 2.54 12.22
N SER A 210 -16.69 3.66 12.33
CA SER A 210 -17.53 4.17 11.25
C SER A 210 -16.70 4.68 10.05
N LEU A 211 -15.54 5.29 10.32
CA LEU A 211 -14.63 5.82 9.30
C LEU A 211 -13.97 4.71 8.47
N ILE A 212 -13.56 3.60 9.08
CA ILE A 212 -12.90 2.50 8.35
C ILE A 212 -13.86 1.65 7.52
N THR A 213 -15.14 1.54 7.89
CA THR A 213 -16.10 0.68 7.17
C THR A 213 -16.19 0.98 5.66
N PRO A 214 -16.33 2.23 5.20
CA PRO A 214 -16.33 2.57 3.77
C PRO A 214 -14.93 2.87 3.20
N ASN A 215 -13.86 2.74 4.00
CA ASN A 215 -12.48 3.04 3.60
C ASN A 215 -11.51 1.86 3.82
N SER A 216 -12.02 0.65 4.07
CA SER A 216 -11.22 -0.54 4.35
C SER A 216 -10.44 -0.97 3.11
N GLU A 217 -9.19 -1.38 3.31
CA GLU A 217 -8.31 -2.02 2.30
C GLU A 217 -8.63 -3.52 2.11
N GLY A 218 -9.75 -4.01 2.64
CA GLY A 218 -10.25 -5.35 2.35
C GLY A 218 -9.81 -6.42 3.34
N TYR A 219 -9.63 -6.09 4.62
CA TYR A 219 -9.29 -7.07 5.65
C TYR A 219 -10.52 -7.90 6.08
N VAL A 220 -10.34 -9.19 6.36
CA VAL A 220 -11.43 -10.12 6.77
C VAL A 220 -11.72 -10.15 8.29
N GLU A 221 -11.10 -9.27 9.08
CA GLU A 221 -11.36 -9.14 10.51
C GLU A 221 -11.26 -7.67 10.97
N PRO A 222 -12.24 -7.16 11.76
CA PRO A 222 -12.21 -5.79 12.29
C PRO A 222 -11.00 -5.42 13.16
N HIS A 223 -10.25 -6.40 13.70
CA HIS A 223 -9.00 -6.13 14.41
C HIS A 223 -7.85 -5.75 13.46
N ALA A 224 -7.84 -6.27 12.22
CA ALA A 224 -6.90 -5.88 11.19
C ALA A 224 -7.26 -4.53 10.58
N ASP A 225 -8.55 -4.27 10.28
CA ASP A 225 -9.04 -2.94 9.91
C ASP A 225 -8.59 -1.88 10.93
N TRP A 226 -8.73 -2.16 12.23
CA TRP A 226 -8.23 -1.29 13.30
C TRP A 226 -6.73 -1.02 13.25
N ASN A 227 -5.90 -2.06 13.06
CA ASN A 227 -4.44 -1.88 12.96
C ASN A 227 -4.03 -1.10 11.70
N SER A 228 -4.80 -1.19 10.61
CA SER A 228 -4.51 -0.46 9.37
C SER A 228 -4.73 1.06 9.48
N LEU A 229 -5.65 1.50 10.35
CA LEU A 229 -5.87 2.92 10.71
C LEU A 229 -4.70 3.55 11.47
N LEU A 230 -3.82 2.75 12.07
CA LEU A 230 -2.77 3.23 12.99
C LEU A 230 -1.39 3.28 12.32
N SER A 231 -0.46 4.00 12.95
CA SER A 231 0.97 4.00 12.59
C SER A 231 1.74 2.97 13.43
N SER A 232 2.84 2.46 12.87
CA SER A 232 3.73 1.50 13.53
C SER A 232 5.14 1.63 12.95
N PRO A 233 6.20 1.24 13.68
CA PRO A 233 7.56 1.21 13.15
C PRO A 233 7.70 0.42 11.84
N ALA A 234 7.01 -0.70 11.72
CA ALA A 234 6.98 -1.55 10.52
C ALA A 234 6.31 -0.86 9.30
N LYS A 235 5.42 0.12 9.55
CA LYS A 235 4.81 0.96 8.51
C LYS A 235 5.75 2.10 8.12
N ASP A 236 6.38 2.72 9.13
CA ASP A 236 7.31 3.84 8.94
C ASP A 236 8.54 3.42 8.10
N ILE A 237 9.15 2.24 8.33
CA ILE A 237 10.31 1.76 7.53
C ILE A 237 9.97 1.46 6.07
N GLN A 238 8.68 1.26 5.75
CA GLN A 238 8.18 1.08 4.38
C GLN A 238 7.74 2.41 3.75
N GLY A 239 7.76 3.52 4.48
CA GLY A 239 7.28 4.82 4.00
C GLY A 239 5.78 4.91 3.77
N TYR A 240 4.99 4.00 4.36
CA TYR A 240 3.56 3.91 4.13
C TYR A 240 2.77 4.83 5.08
N LEU A 241 1.67 5.38 4.58
CA LEU A 241 0.70 6.13 5.39
C LEU A 241 -0.35 5.18 6.01
N SER A 242 -0.83 5.54 7.19
CA SER A 242 -2.00 4.89 7.79
C SER A 242 -3.27 5.16 6.96
N ILE A 243 -4.32 4.34 7.09
CA ILE A 243 -5.59 4.62 6.39
C ILE A 243 -6.18 5.97 6.84
N PHE A 244 -5.99 6.35 8.11
CA PHE A 244 -6.37 7.69 8.63
C PHE A 244 -5.65 8.85 7.89
N GLN A 245 -4.59 8.56 7.14
CA GLN A 245 -3.79 9.49 6.34
C GLN A 245 -3.88 9.19 4.82
N ARG A 246 -4.76 8.29 4.38
CA ARG A 246 -4.93 7.89 2.98
C ARG A 246 -6.32 7.30 2.70
N LEU A 247 -7.37 7.98 3.17
CA LEU A 247 -8.77 7.61 2.92
C LEU A 247 -9.10 7.77 1.42
N PRO A 248 -9.71 6.77 0.76
CA PRO A 248 -10.20 6.91 -0.62
C PRO A 248 -11.40 7.87 -0.76
N LEU A 249 -12.23 8.01 0.29
CA LEU A 249 -13.46 8.82 0.25
C LEU A 249 -13.35 10.08 1.11
N TYR A 250 -14.17 11.09 0.79
CA TYR A 250 -14.18 12.35 1.53
C TYR A 250 -14.72 12.16 2.96
N PRO A 251 -13.94 12.47 4.01
CA PRO A 251 -14.34 12.26 5.40
C PRO A 251 -15.25 13.37 5.98
N GLY A 252 -15.50 14.43 5.23
CA GLY A 252 -16.25 15.62 5.66
C GLY A 252 -15.36 16.82 5.97
N ASP A 253 -16.02 17.95 6.26
CA ASP A 253 -15.40 19.28 6.41
C ASP A 253 -14.62 19.43 7.74
N GLU A 254 -15.07 18.73 8.79
CA GLU A 254 -14.60 18.93 10.17
C GLU A 254 -13.61 17.84 10.62
N LEU A 255 -12.55 18.26 11.33
CA LEU A 255 -11.68 17.37 12.10
C LEU A 255 -11.34 18.00 13.45
N ASN A 256 -12.16 17.72 14.46
CA ASN A 256 -11.93 18.11 15.85
C ASN A 256 -11.58 16.88 16.70
N PHE A 257 -10.48 16.95 17.45
CA PHE A 257 -10.15 15.98 18.49
C PHE A 257 -10.50 16.56 19.87
N THR A 258 -11.18 15.78 20.72
CA THR A 258 -11.38 16.10 22.15
C THR A 258 -10.61 15.09 23.00
N PHE A 259 -9.88 15.58 24.00
CA PHE A 259 -8.97 14.79 24.84
C PHE A 259 -9.52 14.56 26.26
N GLU A 260 -9.05 13.51 26.94
CA GLU A 260 -9.45 13.13 28.31
C GLU A 260 -9.17 14.26 29.35
N ASN A 261 -8.15 15.09 29.10
CA ASN A 261 -7.84 16.28 29.91
C ASN A 261 -8.79 17.48 29.69
N ASN A 262 -9.83 17.35 28.86
CA ASN A 262 -10.79 18.39 28.44
C ASN A 262 -10.21 19.51 27.54
N THR A 263 -9.03 19.32 26.93
CA THR A 263 -8.62 20.16 25.80
C THR A 263 -9.26 19.66 24.50
N SER A 264 -9.22 20.51 23.48
CA SER A 264 -9.60 20.15 22.11
C SER A 264 -8.60 20.70 21.11
N LEU A 265 -8.55 20.07 19.94
CA LEU A 265 -7.73 20.46 18.79
C LEU A 265 -8.64 20.52 17.57
N ASP A 266 -8.87 21.72 17.07
CA ASP A 266 -9.55 21.97 15.81
C ASP A 266 -8.53 21.96 14.67
N THR A 267 -8.79 21.17 13.63
CA THR A 267 -7.98 21.11 12.42
C THR A 267 -8.86 20.79 11.21
N ILE A 268 -8.23 20.58 10.05
CA ILE A 268 -8.92 20.26 8.79
C ILE A 268 -8.41 18.94 8.22
N TRP A 269 -9.25 18.27 7.44
CA TRP A 269 -8.80 17.21 6.56
C TRP A 269 -7.99 17.78 5.40
N LEU A 270 -6.95 17.06 5.01
CA LEU A 270 -6.12 17.35 3.84
C LEU A 270 -6.52 16.44 2.66
N ALA A 271 -6.21 16.87 1.44
CA ALA A 271 -6.27 16.05 0.25
C ALA A 271 -4.88 16.00 -0.41
N LEU A 272 -4.42 14.78 -0.67
CA LEU A 272 -3.15 14.46 -1.33
C LEU A 272 -3.44 14.22 -2.81
N TYR A 273 -2.81 14.98 -3.70
CA TYR A 273 -2.92 14.81 -5.14
C TYR A 273 -2.03 13.66 -5.64
N ALA A 274 -2.61 12.70 -6.36
CA ALA A 274 -1.97 11.43 -6.71
C ALA A 274 -1.60 11.29 -8.20
N GLU A 275 -1.99 12.23 -9.04
CA GLU A 275 -1.70 12.21 -10.49
C GLU A 275 -0.31 12.79 -10.80
N ASN A 276 0.56 11.95 -11.34
CA ASN A 276 1.95 12.26 -11.67
C ASN A 276 2.12 12.82 -13.09
N ALA A 277 1.17 12.57 -13.99
CA ALA A 277 1.21 13.09 -15.35
C ALA A 277 0.83 14.57 -15.40
N ARG A 278 1.41 15.31 -16.34
CA ARG A 278 0.92 16.67 -16.66
C ARG A 278 -0.49 16.54 -17.24
N THR A 279 -1.47 17.13 -16.56
CA THR A 279 -2.90 17.04 -16.92
C THR A 279 -3.29 17.99 -18.04
N GLY A 280 -2.64 19.16 -18.11
CA GLY A 280 -3.05 20.26 -18.96
C GLY A 280 -4.21 21.06 -18.35
N PRO A 281 -4.91 21.90 -19.13
CA PRO A 281 -5.97 22.76 -18.63
C PRO A 281 -7.24 21.99 -18.23
N LEU A 282 -7.31 21.54 -16.97
CA LEU A 282 -8.54 21.00 -16.37
C LEU A 282 -9.31 22.11 -15.64
N THR A 283 -9.88 23.03 -16.43
CA THR A 283 -10.41 24.31 -15.91
C THR A 283 -11.84 24.21 -15.39
N THR A 284 -12.63 23.30 -15.95
CA THR A 284 -14.04 23.06 -15.63
C THR A 284 -14.26 21.64 -15.09
N PRO A 285 -15.38 21.36 -14.40
CA PRO A 285 -15.73 19.99 -14.01
C PRO A 285 -15.91 19.03 -15.20
N GLY A 286 -16.24 19.56 -16.39
CA GLY A 286 -16.28 18.79 -17.63
C GLY A 286 -14.89 18.42 -18.16
N ASP A 287 -13.89 19.29 -18.01
CA ASP A 287 -12.50 18.95 -18.33
C ASP A 287 -11.97 17.87 -17.38
N PHE A 288 -12.30 17.97 -16.09
CA PHE A 288 -11.99 16.96 -15.08
C PHE A 288 -12.61 15.60 -15.45
N TYR A 289 -13.89 15.59 -15.86
CA TYR A 289 -14.57 14.40 -16.38
C TYR A 289 -13.83 13.79 -17.57
N ASN A 290 -13.51 14.61 -18.58
CA ASN A 290 -12.81 14.13 -19.79
C ASN A 290 -11.45 13.48 -19.45
N TYR A 291 -10.68 14.08 -18.55
CA TYR A 291 -9.33 13.59 -18.23
C TYR A 291 -9.31 12.37 -17.31
N PHE A 292 -10.06 12.42 -16.20
CA PHE A 292 -10.04 11.35 -15.19
C PHE A 292 -11.05 10.24 -15.47
N VAL A 293 -12.25 10.58 -15.95
CA VAL A 293 -13.31 9.59 -16.21
C VAL A 293 -13.20 8.98 -17.61
N LEU A 294 -12.83 9.75 -18.64
CA LEU A 294 -12.69 9.23 -20.01
C LEU A 294 -11.24 8.96 -20.46
N GLY A 295 -10.22 9.38 -19.69
CA GLY A 295 -8.82 9.21 -20.08
C GLY A 295 -8.38 10.06 -21.28
N ILE A 296 -9.13 11.12 -21.59
CA ILE A 296 -8.94 12.01 -22.74
C ILE A 296 -8.14 13.24 -22.30
N ILE A 297 -6.97 13.45 -22.91
CA ILE A 297 -6.17 14.65 -22.60
C ILE A 297 -6.72 15.91 -23.32
N PRO A 298 -6.54 17.11 -22.76
CA PRO A 298 -7.01 18.35 -23.38
C PRO A 298 -6.53 18.54 -24.82
N ALA A 299 -7.40 19.04 -25.69
CA ALA A 299 -7.10 19.16 -27.12
C ALA A 299 -5.94 20.15 -27.36
N GLY A 300 -4.90 19.68 -28.06
CA GLY A 300 -3.71 20.48 -28.36
C GLY A 300 -2.67 20.56 -27.24
N PHE A 301 -2.91 19.91 -26.09
CA PHE A 301 -1.93 19.75 -25.03
C PHE A 301 -1.07 18.49 -25.27
N ASP A 302 0.26 18.63 -25.18
CA ASP A 302 1.19 17.49 -25.17
C ASP A 302 1.80 17.36 -23.75
N PRO A 303 1.49 16.28 -23.00
CA PRO A 303 2.04 16.08 -21.66
C PRO A 303 3.56 15.88 -21.65
N ASN A 304 4.17 15.58 -22.80
CA ASN A 304 5.62 15.42 -22.96
C ASN A 304 6.32 16.73 -23.31
N ASP A 305 5.59 17.76 -23.75
CA ASP A 305 6.19 19.06 -24.06
C ASP A 305 6.45 19.85 -22.77
N ALA A 306 7.66 19.70 -22.26
CA ALA A 306 8.15 20.46 -21.13
C ALA A 306 8.24 21.98 -21.38
N SER A 307 8.21 22.43 -22.65
CA SER A 307 8.40 23.82 -23.07
C SER A 307 7.11 24.62 -23.29
N SER A 308 5.95 23.96 -23.26
CA SER A 308 4.65 24.63 -23.34
C SER A 308 4.48 25.68 -22.22
N PRO A 309 3.91 26.86 -22.52
CA PRO A 309 3.70 27.90 -21.53
C PRO A 309 2.68 27.48 -20.46
N PRO A 310 2.67 28.13 -19.27
CA PRO A 310 1.62 27.96 -18.28
C PRO A 310 0.23 28.09 -18.91
N TRP A 311 -0.61 27.08 -18.72
CA TRP A 311 -1.97 27.05 -19.26
C TRP A 311 -2.99 27.77 -18.35
N TRP A 312 -2.61 28.08 -17.12
CA TRP A 312 -3.45 28.77 -16.14
C TRP A 312 -3.34 30.30 -16.25
N PRO A 313 -4.39 31.06 -15.85
CA PRO A 313 -4.33 32.52 -15.83
C PRO A 313 -3.29 33.06 -14.84
N ALA A 314 -2.74 34.25 -15.12
CA ALA A 314 -1.61 34.79 -14.36
C ALA A 314 -1.95 35.17 -12.89
N ASP A 315 -3.23 35.33 -12.58
CA ASP A 315 -3.79 35.53 -11.24
C ASP A 315 -3.82 34.24 -10.39
N TYR A 316 -3.65 33.06 -11.00
CA TYR A 316 -3.45 31.78 -10.33
C TYR A 316 -1.96 31.42 -10.13
N ASN A 317 -1.03 32.31 -10.48
CA ASN A 317 0.37 32.11 -10.15
C ASN A 317 0.56 32.23 -8.63
N ILE A 318 1.05 31.17 -8.01
CA ILE A 318 1.32 31.14 -6.57
C ILE A 318 2.55 32.02 -6.29
N PRO A 319 2.43 33.08 -5.46
CA PRO A 319 3.58 33.89 -5.09
C PRO A 319 4.60 33.03 -4.32
N PHE A 320 5.87 33.13 -4.70
CA PHE A 320 6.95 32.55 -3.90
C PHE A 320 7.30 33.53 -2.77
N GLU A 321 6.72 33.32 -1.59
CA GLU A 321 7.09 34.06 -0.37
C GLU A 321 8.28 33.39 0.33
N GLU A 322 9.35 34.15 0.57
CA GLU A 322 10.50 33.68 1.35
C GLU A 322 10.11 33.58 2.84
N TYR A 323 9.94 32.35 3.34
CA TYR A 323 9.53 32.09 4.72
C TYR A 323 10.74 32.01 5.66
N GLU A 324 10.85 32.95 6.62
CA GLU A 324 11.88 32.91 7.67
C GLU A 324 11.53 31.88 8.75
N ALA A 325 12.11 30.67 8.66
CA ALA A 325 11.91 29.62 9.65
C ALA A 325 12.66 29.91 10.97
N PRO A 326 12.01 29.77 12.16
CA PRO A 326 12.62 30.12 13.43
C PRO A 326 13.70 29.13 13.88
N SER A 327 14.75 29.67 14.51
CA SER A 327 15.92 28.93 14.95
C SER A 327 15.70 28.19 16.28
N ASN A 328 15.47 26.87 16.23
CA ASN A 328 15.62 25.98 17.39
C ASN A 328 16.59 24.83 17.05
N PRO A 329 17.52 24.48 17.96
CA PRO A 329 18.44 23.35 17.73
C PRO A 329 17.74 22.01 18.01
N GLU A 330 17.70 21.14 17.01
CA GLU A 330 17.30 19.74 17.21
C GLU A 330 18.40 18.94 17.97
N PRO A 331 18.03 17.96 18.80
CA PRO A 331 18.99 17.08 19.46
C PRO A 331 19.68 16.15 18.45
N GLY A 332 20.98 15.92 18.64
CA GLY A 332 21.71 14.96 17.82
C GLY A 332 21.28 13.53 18.12
N PHE A 333 20.80 12.80 17.11
CA PHE A 333 20.44 11.39 17.20
C PHE A 333 21.68 10.51 17.01
N ASP A 334 21.95 9.65 18.00
CA ASP A 334 23.04 8.67 17.93
C ASP A 334 22.56 7.37 17.28
N CYS A 335 22.67 7.30 15.95
CA CYS A 335 22.44 6.07 15.18
C CYS A 335 23.64 5.11 15.18
N SER A 336 24.70 5.38 15.95
CA SER A 336 25.94 4.60 15.91
C SER A 336 25.86 3.31 16.76
N THR A 337 26.67 2.32 16.40
CA THR A 337 26.88 1.10 17.20
C THR A 337 28.34 0.67 17.19
N SER A 338 28.70 -0.13 18.19
CA SER A 338 30.01 -0.78 18.32
C SER A 338 30.02 -2.22 17.78
N ALA A 339 28.88 -2.73 17.30
CA ALA A 339 28.71 -4.06 16.72
C ALA A 339 27.58 -4.05 15.68
N GLY A 340 27.82 -4.64 14.50
CA GLY A 340 26.85 -4.74 13.39
C GLY A 340 27.42 -4.24 12.04
N PRO A 341 26.75 -4.51 10.90
CA PRO A 341 26.98 -3.81 9.64
C PRO A 341 26.74 -2.30 9.82
N ALA A 342 27.41 -1.48 8.99
CA ALA A 342 27.32 -0.02 9.08
C ALA A 342 25.95 0.57 8.67
N VAL A 343 25.02 -0.25 8.19
CA VAL A 343 23.70 0.14 7.69
C VAL A 343 22.63 -0.39 8.65
N ASN A 344 21.71 0.47 9.07
CA ASN A 344 20.57 0.15 9.92
C ASN A 344 19.42 1.15 9.65
N TRP A 345 18.22 0.87 10.16
CA TRP A 345 17.04 1.71 9.92
C TRP A 345 17.17 3.16 10.41
N CYS A 346 17.88 3.41 11.53
CA CYS A 346 18.16 4.77 12.00
C CYS A 346 19.06 5.52 11.02
N ASN A 347 20.14 4.88 10.53
CA ASN A 347 21.10 5.46 9.60
C ASN A 347 20.45 5.80 8.23
N VAL A 348 19.76 4.84 7.60
CA VAL A 348 19.15 5.06 6.28
C VAL A 348 17.96 6.04 6.30
N THR A 349 17.50 6.44 7.49
CA THR A 349 16.45 7.43 7.68
C THR A 349 16.93 8.72 8.38
N ASN A 350 18.26 8.90 8.53
CA ASN A 350 18.88 10.05 9.18
C ASN A 350 18.33 10.34 10.60
N GLY A 351 18.05 9.30 11.38
CA GLY A 351 17.51 9.38 12.75
C GLY A 351 15.99 9.44 12.84
N ASN A 352 15.26 9.57 11.73
CA ASN A 352 13.80 9.64 11.76
C ASN A 352 13.11 8.36 12.28
N ILE A 353 13.73 7.20 12.08
CA ILE A 353 13.23 5.91 12.58
C ILE A 353 14.23 5.29 13.57
N GLY A 354 14.15 5.72 14.83
CA GLY A 354 14.93 5.17 15.96
C GLY A 354 14.30 3.96 16.67
N ALA A 355 13.24 3.36 16.12
CA ALA A 355 12.47 2.31 16.79
C ALA A 355 13.09 0.90 16.73
N TYR A 356 13.93 0.66 15.72
CA TYR A 356 14.64 -0.61 15.53
C TYR A 356 16.02 -0.56 16.20
N PRO A 357 16.59 -1.71 16.62
CA PRO A 357 17.98 -1.75 17.06
C PRO A 357 18.92 -1.30 15.93
N ASN A 358 19.97 -0.57 16.30
CA ASN A 358 20.98 -0.06 15.38
C ASN A 358 22.07 -1.11 15.06
N ASP A 359 22.01 -2.29 15.69
CA ASP A 359 22.94 -3.42 15.63
C ASP A 359 22.32 -4.68 14.97
N PRO A 360 21.78 -4.60 13.74
CA PRO A 360 21.42 -5.82 13.01
C PRO A 360 22.64 -6.73 12.83
N VAL A 361 22.43 -8.03 12.77
CA VAL A 361 23.44 -9.01 12.32
C VAL A 361 23.32 -9.32 10.83
N VAL A 362 22.18 -8.98 10.22
CA VAL A 362 21.89 -9.15 8.79
C VAL A 362 21.09 -7.96 8.28
N VAL A 363 21.42 -7.49 7.08
CA VAL A 363 20.69 -6.44 6.36
C VAL A 363 20.63 -6.83 4.89
N GLN A 364 19.43 -6.81 4.29
CA GLN A 364 19.29 -6.98 2.85
C GLN A 364 19.97 -5.82 2.11
N ASN A 365 20.70 -6.13 1.03
CA ASN A 365 21.23 -5.10 0.13
C ASN A 365 20.10 -4.19 -0.37
N ASP A 366 20.45 -2.93 -0.64
CA ASP A 366 19.51 -1.86 -1.03
C ASP A 366 18.47 -1.50 0.06
N MET A 367 18.85 -1.64 1.35
CA MET A 367 18.03 -1.17 2.47
C MET A 367 17.85 0.35 2.44
N SER A 368 16.60 0.78 2.26
CA SER A 368 16.12 2.16 2.30
C SER A 368 14.59 2.13 2.35
N ILE A 369 13.95 3.22 2.80
CA ILE A 369 12.49 3.42 2.63
C ILE A 369 12.11 3.33 1.14
N THR A 370 12.96 3.84 0.25
CA THR A 370 12.73 3.87 -1.21
C THR A 370 13.38 2.71 -1.97
N GLY A 371 14.23 1.91 -1.29
CA GLY A 371 14.98 0.81 -1.89
C GLY A 371 14.22 -0.52 -1.85
N ALA A 372 14.67 -1.51 -2.59
CA ALA A 372 14.07 -2.84 -2.59
C ALA A 372 14.32 -3.58 -1.26
N GLY A 373 15.48 -3.35 -0.63
CA GLY A 373 15.90 -4.02 0.60
C GLY A 373 15.02 -3.69 1.80
N ALA A 374 14.48 -4.73 2.45
CA ALA A 374 13.57 -4.57 3.58
C ALA A 374 13.79 -5.58 4.73
N ILE A 375 14.55 -6.66 4.52
CA ILE A 375 14.89 -7.60 5.62
C ILE A 375 15.97 -7.01 6.53
N SER A 376 15.76 -7.13 7.85
CA SER A 376 16.84 -7.07 8.84
C SER A 376 16.74 -8.22 9.84
N GLY A 377 17.89 -8.71 10.29
CA GLY A 377 18.02 -9.79 11.27
C GLY A 377 18.81 -9.35 12.50
N TYR A 378 18.44 -9.84 13.68
CA TYR A 378 18.99 -9.47 15.00
C TYR A 378 19.20 -10.70 15.87
N ILE A 379 20.12 -10.64 16.84
CA ILE A 379 20.34 -11.72 17.81
C ILE A 379 20.47 -11.14 19.23
N PHE A 380 19.54 -11.52 20.10
CA PHE A 380 19.51 -11.16 21.50
C PHE A 380 20.12 -12.28 22.35
N ASP A 381 21.44 -12.17 22.59
CA ASP A 381 22.22 -13.18 23.31
C ASP A 381 21.70 -13.41 24.75
N ASP A 382 21.15 -12.38 25.39
CA ASP A 382 20.66 -12.44 26.78
C ASP A 382 19.35 -13.25 26.96
N ILE A 383 18.59 -13.44 25.88
CA ILE A 383 17.39 -14.30 25.84
C ILE A 383 17.52 -15.45 24.83
N SER A 384 18.73 -15.70 24.30
CA SER A 384 19.02 -16.76 23.31
C SER A 384 18.04 -16.79 22.12
N THR A 385 17.62 -15.59 21.67
CA THR A 385 16.56 -15.43 20.67
C THR A 385 17.07 -14.65 19.45
N GLY A 386 16.92 -15.24 18.26
CA GLY A 386 17.11 -14.55 16.99
C GLY A 386 15.80 -13.90 16.54
N VAL A 387 15.89 -12.77 15.85
CA VAL A 387 14.74 -12.12 15.22
C VAL A 387 15.02 -11.88 13.75
N LEU A 388 14.08 -12.27 12.89
CA LEU A 388 14.11 -12.01 11.45
C LEU A 388 12.89 -11.16 11.09
N SER A 389 13.11 -9.89 10.75
CA SER A 389 12.05 -8.97 10.31
C SER A 389 11.91 -9.03 8.79
N ILE A 390 10.72 -9.42 8.32
CA ILE A 390 10.34 -9.50 6.91
C ILE A 390 9.06 -8.65 6.74
N PRO A 391 9.19 -7.32 6.65
CA PRO A 391 8.04 -6.42 6.50
C PRO A 391 7.41 -6.48 5.11
N SER A 392 8.04 -7.12 4.12
CA SER A 392 7.47 -7.31 2.77
C SER A 392 8.10 -8.50 2.03
N PHE A 393 7.32 -9.21 1.24
CA PHE A 393 7.80 -10.17 0.22
C PHE A 393 7.84 -9.55 -1.20
N TYR A 394 7.67 -8.23 -1.34
CA TYR A 394 7.73 -7.55 -2.64
C TYR A 394 9.18 -7.30 -3.06
N GLN A 395 9.64 -8.04 -4.07
CA GLN A 395 10.99 -7.96 -4.63
C GLN A 395 10.94 -8.29 -6.12
N ASP A 396 11.78 -7.64 -6.91
CA ASP A 396 11.98 -7.90 -8.34
C ASP A 396 13.46 -7.97 -8.71
N GLY A 397 13.76 -8.39 -9.96
CA GLY A 397 15.11 -8.40 -10.53
C GLY A 397 16.17 -9.05 -9.65
N LEU A 398 17.26 -8.32 -9.38
CA LEU A 398 18.37 -8.79 -8.52
C LEU A 398 18.02 -8.82 -7.04
N SER A 399 17.00 -8.07 -6.61
CA SER A 399 16.60 -7.95 -5.21
C SER A 399 16.00 -9.25 -4.66
N VAL A 400 15.43 -10.08 -5.54
CA VAL A 400 15.05 -11.49 -5.28
C VAL A 400 16.25 -12.30 -4.76
N ALA A 401 17.42 -12.17 -5.39
CA ALA A 401 18.64 -12.85 -4.92
C ALA A 401 19.18 -12.27 -3.61
N TYR A 402 19.09 -10.95 -3.42
CA TYR A 402 19.47 -10.31 -2.16
C TYR A 402 18.57 -10.74 -1.00
N PHE A 403 17.28 -10.98 -1.27
CA PHE A 403 16.34 -11.52 -0.30
C PHE A 403 16.76 -12.94 0.14
N PHE A 404 16.99 -13.87 -0.80
CA PHE A 404 17.45 -15.23 -0.45
C PHE A 404 18.72 -15.21 0.39
N ASN A 405 19.71 -14.41 -0.01
CA ASN A 405 20.98 -14.29 0.71
C ASN A 405 20.79 -13.78 2.14
N ALA A 406 19.88 -12.82 2.38
CA ALA A 406 19.61 -12.33 3.74
C ALA A 406 18.95 -13.41 4.63
N ILE A 407 18.06 -14.24 4.08
CA ILE A 407 17.47 -15.37 4.81
C ILE A 407 18.55 -16.41 5.15
N ASP A 408 19.40 -16.80 4.18
CA ASP A 408 20.49 -17.77 4.39
C ASP A 408 21.56 -17.23 5.36
N GLU A 409 21.90 -15.94 5.31
CA GLU A 409 22.83 -15.29 6.22
C GLU A 409 22.28 -15.26 7.65
N PHE A 410 20.98 -14.99 7.84
CA PHE A 410 20.35 -15.04 9.15
C PHE A 410 20.37 -16.46 9.73
N ILE A 411 20.02 -17.46 8.92
CA ILE A 411 20.08 -18.87 9.29
C ILE A 411 21.52 -19.26 9.68
N GLY A 412 22.52 -18.88 8.87
CA GLY A 412 23.93 -19.16 9.15
C GLY A 412 24.44 -18.51 10.43
N ASN A 413 24.13 -17.23 10.65
CA ASN A 413 24.51 -16.47 11.85
C ASN A 413 23.84 -17.04 13.12
N ALA A 414 22.54 -17.34 13.06
CA ALA A 414 21.80 -17.91 14.17
C ALA A 414 22.25 -19.35 14.50
N THR A 415 22.52 -20.17 13.49
CA THR A 415 23.09 -21.53 13.67
C THR A 415 24.47 -21.46 14.32
N THR A 416 25.34 -20.55 13.85
CA THR A 416 26.70 -20.36 14.38
C THR A 416 26.71 -19.89 15.84
N LYS A 417 25.69 -19.13 16.26
CA LYS A 417 25.48 -18.69 17.65
C LYS A 417 24.67 -19.68 18.50
N GLU A 418 24.35 -20.87 17.99
CA GLU A 418 23.54 -21.90 18.68
C GLU A 418 22.17 -21.38 19.18
N ILE A 419 21.55 -20.47 18.42
CA ILE A 419 20.28 -19.82 18.78
C ILE A 419 19.13 -20.83 18.79
N LYS A 420 18.36 -20.84 19.88
CA LYS A 420 17.30 -21.85 20.14
C LYS A 420 15.88 -21.34 19.97
N ARG A 421 15.69 -20.03 19.90
CA ARG A 421 14.37 -19.40 19.75
C ARG A 421 14.42 -18.41 18.59
N VAL A 422 13.41 -18.41 17.73
CA VAL A 422 13.33 -17.48 16.60
C VAL A 422 11.98 -16.78 16.58
N VAL A 423 12.00 -15.46 16.57
CA VAL A 423 10.84 -14.63 16.22
C VAL A 423 10.96 -14.25 14.74
N ILE A 424 9.96 -14.56 13.93
CA ILE A 424 9.86 -14.05 12.56
C ILE A 424 8.79 -12.97 12.58
N ASP A 425 9.20 -11.73 12.39
CA ASP A 425 8.34 -10.55 12.43
C ASP A 425 7.85 -10.21 11.04
N LEU A 426 6.52 -10.23 10.88
CA LEU A 426 5.79 -10.04 9.64
C LEU A 426 4.80 -8.85 9.74
N GLN A 427 4.96 -7.97 10.73
CA GLN A 427 4.11 -6.78 10.87
C GLN A 427 4.07 -5.97 9.57
N GLN A 428 2.88 -5.52 9.19
CA GLN A 428 2.60 -4.74 7.97
C GLN A 428 2.95 -5.44 6.63
N ASN A 429 3.19 -6.76 6.61
CA ASN A 429 3.59 -7.47 5.39
C ASN A 429 2.39 -7.79 4.47
N THR A 430 2.16 -6.91 3.50
CA THR A 430 1.12 -7.01 2.46
C THR A 430 1.37 -8.10 1.40
N GLY A 431 2.46 -8.85 1.53
CA GLY A 431 2.87 -9.91 0.61
C GLY A 431 3.84 -9.42 -0.47
N GLY A 432 3.64 -9.88 -1.71
CA GLY A 432 4.58 -9.69 -2.82
C GLY A 432 4.78 -10.99 -3.61
N LEU A 433 6.03 -11.31 -3.97
CA LEU A 433 6.36 -12.45 -4.82
C LEU A 433 6.17 -13.78 -4.07
N VAL A 434 5.20 -14.59 -4.52
CA VAL A 434 4.87 -15.89 -3.92
C VAL A 434 6.05 -16.86 -3.84
N LEU A 435 7.01 -16.78 -4.79
CA LEU A 435 8.28 -17.50 -4.72
C LEU A 435 8.94 -17.37 -3.34
N LEU A 436 9.10 -16.15 -2.85
CA LEU A 436 9.86 -15.86 -1.63
C LEU A 436 9.20 -16.44 -0.38
N ALA A 437 7.87 -16.48 -0.34
CA ALA A 437 7.13 -17.12 0.75
C ALA A 437 7.37 -18.64 0.78
N MET A 438 7.34 -19.28 -0.39
CA MET A 438 7.56 -20.73 -0.53
C MET A 438 9.01 -21.12 -0.22
N THR A 439 9.99 -20.37 -0.73
CA THR A 439 11.41 -20.64 -0.49
C THR A 439 11.79 -20.35 0.96
N THR A 440 11.31 -19.27 1.58
CA THR A 440 11.61 -18.97 2.98
C THR A 440 11.09 -20.07 3.91
N PHE A 441 9.90 -20.62 3.62
CA PHE A 441 9.40 -21.80 4.34
C PHE A 441 10.35 -23.00 4.22
N GLN A 442 10.91 -23.27 3.03
CA GLN A 442 11.83 -24.40 2.82
C GLN A 442 13.28 -24.14 3.24
N GLN A 443 13.74 -22.88 3.29
CA GLN A 443 15.03 -22.53 3.90
C GLN A 443 14.99 -22.81 5.41
N ILE A 444 13.81 -22.66 6.05
CA ILE A 444 13.60 -22.99 7.46
C ILE A 444 13.32 -24.49 7.66
N PHE A 445 12.47 -25.09 6.81
CA PHE A 445 12.03 -26.48 6.90
C PHE A 445 12.24 -27.25 5.57
N PRO A 446 13.49 -27.56 5.18
CA PRO A 446 13.80 -28.13 3.86
C PRO A 446 13.24 -29.54 3.64
N GLU A 447 12.89 -30.26 4.71
CA GLU A 447 12.35 -31.63 4.66
C GLU A 447 10.82 -31.67 4.57
N LEU A 448 10.12 -30.52 4.71
CA LEU A 448 8.66 -30.46 4.62
C LEU A 448 8.20 -30.20 3.17
N PRO A 449 7.24 -30.99 2.64
CA PRO A 449 6.72 -30.78 1.30
C PRO A 449 5.88 -29.50 1.24
N LEU A 450 6.05 -28.70 0.18
CA LEU A 450 5.17 -27.57 -0.11
C LEU A 450 3.78 -28.04 -0.55
N TYR A 451 2.76 -27.27 -0.19
CA TYR A 451 1.40 -27.45 -0.72
C TYR A 451 0.82 -26.09 -1.15
N THR A 452 0.56 -25.96 -2.45
CA THR A 452 0.16 -24.70 -3.12
C THR A 452 -1.26 -24.80 -3.71
N GLY A 453 -2.10 -25.63 -3.09
CA GLY A 453 -3.44 -25.96 -3.57
C GLY A 453 -4.28 -24.73 -3.85
N SER A 454 -4.75 -24.59 -5.09
CA SER A 454 -5.59 -23.48 -5.51
C SER A 454 -6.61 -23.89 -6.57
N ARG A 455 -7.67 -23.10 -6.75
CA ARG A 455 -8.72 -23.33 -7.77
C ARG A 455 -9.26 -22.01 -8.30
N ILE A 456 -9.80 -22.02 -9.52
CA ILE A 456 -10.62 -20.92 -10.04
C ILE A 456 -12.11 -21.21 -9.87
N ARG A 457 -12.93 -20.17 -9.99
CA ARG A 457 -14.36 -20.31 -10.25
C ARG A 457 -14.57 -20.72 -11.71
N SER A 458 -15.44 -21.70 -11.96
CA SER A 458 -15.73 -22.23 -13.29
C SER A 458 -16.95 -21.53 -13.90
N HIS A 459 -16.69 -20.60 -14.82
CA HIS A 459 -17.72 -19.88 -15.58
C HIS A 459 -17.37 -19.82 -17.08
N ARG A 460 -18.33 -19.42 -17.91
CA ARG A 460 -18.24 -19.48 -19.39
C ARG A 460 -16.99 -18.83 -19.98
N TRP A 461 -16.54 -17.68 -19.47
CA TRP A 461 -15.40 -16.97 -20.07
C TRP A 461 -14.05 -17.56 -19.70
N ALA A 462 -13.91 -18.04 -18.45
CA ALA A 462 -12.77 -18.87 -18.06
C ALA A 462 -12.67 -20.13 -18.91
N ASP A 463 -13.81 -20.77 -19.26
CA ASP A 463 -13.84 -21.95 -20.11
C ASP A 463 -13.37 -21.68 -21.55
N ILE A 464 -13.83 -20.57 -22.14
CA ILE A 464 -13.42 -20.13 -23.48
C ILE A 464 -11.92 -19.83 -23.52
N LEU A 465 -11.41 -19.04 -22.56
CA LEU A 465 -9.99 -18.71 -22.46
C LEU A 465 -9.15 -19.97 -22.25
N GLY A 466 -9.47 -20.78 -21.24
CA GLY A 466 -8.70 -21.95 -20.88
C GLY A 466 -8.67 -23.05 -21.94
N THR A 467 -9.78 -23.26 -22.66
CA THR A 467 -9.83 -24.17 -23.81
C THR A 467 -8.91 -23.68 -24.92
N ALA A 468 -9.07 -22.42 -25.37
CA ALA A 468 -8.31 -21.87 -26.49
C ALA A 468 -6.80 -21.79 -26.19
N TYR A 469 -6.41 -21.35 -24.98
CA TYR A 469 -5.01 -21.29 -24.57
C TYR A 469 -4.38 -22.67 -24.40
N THR A 470 -5.08 -23.64 -23.79
CA THR A 470 -4.54 -24.98 -23.60
C THR A 470 -4.37 -25.71 -24.94
N ASP A 471 -5.35 -25.65 -25.83
CA ASP A 471 -5.28 -26.28 -27.15
C ASP A 471 -4.20 -25.62 -28.04
N TRP A 472 -4.07 -24.29 -27.98
CA TRP A 472 -3.00 -23.55 -28.66
C TRP A 472 -1.62 -23.97 -28.16
N TRP A 473 -1.39 -23.96 -26.84
CA TRP A 473 -0.08 -24.28 -26.27
C TRP A 473 0.35 -25.72 -26.57
N GLN A 474 -0.59 -26.68 -26.51
CA GLN A 474 -0.34 -28.07 -26.91
C GLN A 474 0.00 -28.24 -28.41
N SER A 475 -0.28 -27.24 -29.25
CA SER A 475 0.08 -27.27 -30.69
C SER A 475 1.46 -26.72 -31.00
N LEU A 476 2.11 -26.05 -30.03
CA LEU A 476 3.42 -25.44 -30.18
C LEU A 476 4.56 -26.48 -30.17
N ASP A 477 5.72 -26.08 -30.69
CA ASP A 477 6.98 -26.77 -30.41
C ASP A 477 7.37 -26.47 -28.95
N PRO A 478 7.61 -27.47 -28.08
CA PRO A 478 7.99 -27.24 -26.69
C PRO A 478 9.21 -26.32 -26.51
N ASP A 479 10.16 -26.34 -27.46
CA ASP A 479 11.37 -25.52 -27.46
C ASP A 479 11.16 -24.11 -28.06
N SER A 480 9.94 -23.77 -28.54
CA SER A 480 9.60 -22.43 -29.03
C SER A 480 9.65 -21.35 -27.94
N PHE A 481 9.79 -20.09 -28.37
CA PHE A 481 9.70 -18.94 -27.47
C PHE A 481 8.30 -18.84 -26.86
N GLU A 482 7.27 -19.00 -27.68
CA GLU A 482 5.87 -18.92 -27.31
C GLU A 482 5.48 -19.99 -26.27
N SER A 483 6.03 -21.20 -26.39
CA SER A 483 5.85 -22.27 -25.40
C SER A 483 6.45 -21.89 -24.05
N GLN A 484 7.65 -21.31 -24.04
CA GLN A 484 8.39 -20.97 -22.82
C GLN A 484 7.84 -19.72 -22.12
N ASP A 485 7.55 -18.63 -22.86
CA ASP A 485 7.03 -17.33 -22.37
C ASP A 485 5.52 -17.37 -22.04
N SER A 486 4.92 -18.57 -22.01
CA SER A 486 3.54 -18.79 -21.56
C SER A 486 3.37 -20.07 -20.72
N ALA A 487 4.46 -20.76 -20.38
CA ALA A 487 4.47 -22.06 -19.73
C ALA A 487 3.69 -22.09 -18.39
N ALA A 488 3.54 -20.94 -17.73
CA ALA A 488 2.83 -20.76 -16.47
C ALA A 488 1.57 -19.88 -16.57
N SER A 489 1.13 -19.48 -17.78
CA SER A 489 -0.13 -18.73 -18.01
C SER A 489 -1.34 -19.40 -17.33
N GLU A 490 -2.21 -18.61 -16.69
CA GLU A 490 -3.34 -19.12 -15.89
C GLU A 490 -4.37 -19.92 -16.70
N TRP A 491 -4.40 -19.73 -18.02
CA TRP A 491 -5.30 -20.42 -18.95
C TRP A 491 -4.73 -21.72 -19.52
N ILE A 492 -3.51 -22.12 -19.13
CA ILE A 492 -2.86 -23.36 -19.57
C ILE A 492 -2.89 -24.38 -18.42
N ALA A 493 -3.83 -25.33 -18.48
CA ALA A 493 -4.00 -26.33 -17.42
C ALA A 493 -2.91 -27.40 -17.42
N VAL A 494 -2.37 -27.75 -18.60
CA VAL A 494 -1.58 -28.98 -18.79
C VAL A 494 -0.13 -28.89 -18.31
N ASN A 495 0.33 -27.69 -17.93
CA ASN A 495 1.58 -27.52 -17.19
C ASN A 495 1.38 -27.26 -15.68
N ARG A 496 0.18 -27.54 -15.16
CA ARG A 496 -0.13 -27.50 -13.71
C ARG A 496 -0.36 -28.90 -13.19
N ILE A 497 -0.03 -29.13 -11.92
CA ILE A 497 -0.19 -30.45 -11.28
C ILE A 497 -1.59 -30.56 -10.68
N ASN A 498 -2.31 -31.63 -11.01
CA ASN A 498 -3.56 -32.01 -10.37
C ASN A 498 -3.28 -32.48 -8.94
N ALA A 499 -3.78 -31.74 -7.94
CA ALA A 499 -3.50 -32.00 -6.53
C ALA A 499 -4.01 -33.38 -6.05
N ALA A 500 -5.01 -33.96 -6.72
CA ALA A 500 -5.57 -35.26 -6.36
C ALA A 500 -4.76 -36.45 -6.93
N THR A 501 -3.95 -36.24 -7.98
CA THR A 501 -3.20 -37.31 -8.67
C THR A 501 -1.68 -37.16 -8.56
N GLY A 502 -1.18 -35.98 -8.22
CA GLY A 502 0.26 -35.67 -8.21
C GLY A 502 0.90 -35.68 -9.60
N ARG A 503 0.12 -35.48 -10.65
CA ARG A 503 0.55 -35.45 -12.06
C ARG A 503 -0.01 -34.24 -12.77
N ASN A 504 0.58 -33.83 -13.88
CA ASN A 504 0.01 -32.78 -14.72
C ASN A 504 -1.40 -33.14 -15.20
N PHE A 505 -2.28 -32.13 -15.31
CA PHE A 505 -3.59 -32.31 -15.96
C PHE A 505 -3.42 -32.74 -17.43
N ALA A 506 -4.26 -33.65 -17.91
CA ALA A 506 -4.24 -34.11 -19.29
C ALA A 506 -4.93 -33.14 -20.27
N SER A 507 -5.85 -32.30 -19.78
CA SER A 507 -6.60 -31.31 -20.58
C SER A 507 -7.14 -30.17 -19.71
N TRP A 508 -7.58 -29.08 -20.36
CA TRP A 508 -8.38 -28.05 -19.70
C TRP A 508 -9.64 -28.62 -19.05
N SER A 509 -10.34 -29.54 -19.72
CA SER A 509 -11.58 -30.14 -19.20
C SER A 509 -11.39 -30.97 -17.92
N GLU A 510 -10.22 -31.58 -17.70
CA GLU A 510 -9.90 -32.25 -16.44
C GLU A 510 -9.78 -31.23 -15.29
N TYR A 511 -9.11 -30.11 -15.55
CA TYR A 511 -8.95 -29.02 -14.57
C TYR A 511 -10.26 -28.29 -14.31
N PHE A 512 -11.00 -27.88 -15.35
CA PHE A 512 -12.19 -27.03 -15.24
C PHE A 512 -13.36 -27.68 -14.48
N GLY A 513 -13.41 -29.02 -14.45
CA GLY A 513 -14.37 -29.79 -13.66
C GLY A 513 -15.76 -29.87 -14.29
N PRO A 514 -16.87 -29.57 -13.57
CA PRO A 514 -16.89 -28.76 -12.35
C PRO A 514 -16.86 -29.58 -11.04
N VAL A 515 -16.25 -29.00 -10.01
CA VAL A 515 -16.54 -29.27 -8.60
C VAL A 515 -17.70 -28.36 -8.20
N LEU A 516 -18.84 -28.94 -7.82
CA LEU A 516 -20.03 -28.19 -7.43
C LEU A 516 -20.02 -27.89 -5.93
N ASP A 517 -20.18 -26.61 -5.56
CA ASP A 517 -20.22 -26.17 -4.17
C ASP A 517 -21.05 -24.89 -4.01
N ARG A 518 -21.83 -24.78 -2.92
CA ARG A 518 -22.74 -23.65 -2.62
C ARG A 518 -23.72 -23.21 -3.73
N ASN A 519 -24.00 -24.04 -4.73
CA ASN A 519 -24.72 -23.73 -5.98
C ASN A 519 -23.91 -22.90 -7.00
N ASP A 520 -22.59 -22.94 -6.94
CA ASP A 520 -21.67 -22.44 -7.96
C ASP A 520 -20.75 -23.58 -8.43
N ALA A 521 -19.94 -23.32 -9.45
CA ALA A 521 -19.01 -24.28 -10.02
C ALA A 521 -17.56 -23.81 -9.87
N PHE A 522 -16.65 -24.73 -9.58
CA PHE A 522 -15.22 -24.47 -9.40
C PHE A 522 -14.37 -25.51 -10.13
N SER A 523 -13.10 -25.16 -10.39
CA SER A 523 -12.13 -26.09 -10.96
C SER A 523 -11.72 -27.16 -9.93
N GLN A 524 -11.08 -28.22 -10.43
CA GLN A 524 -10.22 -29.07 -9.60
C GLN A 524 -9.09 -28.25 -8.99
N LYS A 525 -8.48 -28.78 -7.92
CA LYS A 525 -7.35 -28.14 -7.25
C LYS A 525 -6.06 -28.36 -8.04
N GLN A 526 -5.36 -27.26 -8.34
CA GLN A 526 -4.06 -27.25 -8.99
C GLN A 526 -2.93 -26.91 -8.01
N LEU A 527 -1.73 -27.41 -8.29
CA LEU A 527 -0.46 -27.05 -7.67
C LEU A 527 0.51 -26.52 -8.74
N TYR A 528 1.37 -25.59 -8.35
CA TYR A 528 2.48 -25.13 -9.19
C TYR A 528 3.42 -26.28 -9.56
N ASN A 529 3.85 -26.35 -10.83
CA ASN A 529 4.83 -27.32 -11.31
C ASN A 529 6.27 -26.84 -11.02
N LEU A 530 6.61 -26.67 -9.74
CA LEU A 530 7.89 -26.08 -9.29
C LEU A 530 9.13 -26.89 -9.70
N SER A 531 8.97 -28.17 -10.05
CA SER A 531 10.04 -29.01 -10.59
C SER A 531 10.38 -28.73 -12.06
N ASP A 532 9.53 -27.99 -12.77
CA ASP A 532 9.79 -27.51 -14.13
C ASP A 532 10.40 -26.10 -14.06
N GLY A 533 11.68 -25.99 -14.43
CA GLY A 533 12.40 -24.72 -14.41
C GLY A 533 11.91 -23.69 -15.42
N VAL A 534 11.20 -24.10 -16.48
CA VAL A 534 10.56 -23.18 -17.42
C VAL A 534 9.29 -22.60 -16.78
N PHE A 535 8.47 -23.44 -16.16
CA PHE A 535 7.30 -23.00 -15.40
C PHE A 535 7.68 -22.05 -14.26
N ASP A 536 8.70 -22.41 -13.46
CA ASP A 536 9.17 -21.61 -12.33
C ASP A 536 9.70 -20.23 -12.80
N TYR A 537 10.46 -20.20 -13.90
CA TYR A 537 10.98 -18.98 -14.48
C TYR A 537 9.88 -18.08 -15.08
N ASP A 538 8.91 -18.64 -15.83
CA ASP A 538 7.80 -17.89 -16.43
C ASP A 538 6.83 -17.32 -15.38
N MET A 539 6.60 -18.07 -14.30
CA MET A 539 5.73 -17.64 -13.19
C MET A 539 6.36 -16.53 -12.35
N PHE A 540 7.66 -16.64 -12.01
CA PHE A 540 8.28 -15.78 -10.99
C PHE A 540 9.43 -14.89 -11.50
N GLY A 541 9.84 -15.01 -12.76
CA GLY A 541 11.02 -14.33 -13.32
C GLY A 541 12.37 -14.86 -12.79
N TRP A 542 12.34 -15.93 -11.98
CA TRP A 542 13.50 -16.51 -11.30
C TRP A 542 13.27 -17.99 -11.04
N THR A 543 14.33 -18.81 -11.10
CA THR A 543 14.25 -20.26 -10.82
C THR A 543 14.93 -20.62 -9.51
N TYR A 544 14.19 -21.18 -8.54
CA TYR A 544 14.77 -21.61 -7.26
C TYR A 544 15.53 -22.94 -7.43
N GLN A 545 16.86 -22.87 -7.37
CA GLN A 545 17.75 -23.97 -7.73
C GLN A 545 17.47 -25.30 -7.00
N PRO A 546 17.13 -25.33 -5.70
CA PRO A 546 16.77 -26.58 -5.02
C PRO A 546 15.59 -27.37 -5.61
N TRP A 547 14.65 -26.74 -6.33
CA TRP A 547 13.54 -27.48 -6.96
C TRP A 547 13.93 -28.18 -8.26
N VAL A 548 14.84 -27.58 -9.01
CA VAL A 548 15.23 -28.04 -10.36
C VAL A 548 16.58 -28.77 -10.39
N ASN A 549 17.39 -28.64 -9.33
CA ASN A 549 18.74 -29.20 -9.26
C ASN A 549 18.99 -29.92 -7.94
N SER A 550 18.87 -31.25 -7.97
CA SER A 550 19.11 -32.15 -6.84
C SER A 550 20.56 -32.20 -6.32
N SER A 551 21.51 -31.50 -6.97
CA SER A 551 22.87 -31.32 -6.45
C SER A 551 23.01 -30.10 -5.54
N PHE A 552 21.97 -29.27 -5.41
CA PHE A 552 21.98 -28.14 -4.48
C PHE A 552 21.72 -28.65 -3.05
N VAL A 553 22.55 -28.21 -2.10
CA VAL A 553 22.42 -28.58 -0.68
C VAL A 553 21.80 -27.41 0.06
N VAL A 554 20.57 -27.57 0.53
CA VAL A 554 19.91 -26.60 1.42
C VAL A 554 20.38 -26.85 2.85
N ALA A 555 20.73 -25.80 3.58
CA ALA A 555 21.06 -25.91 5.00
C ALA A 555 19.80 -26.29 5.79
N ASN A 556 19.89 -27.27 6.70
CA ASN A 556 18.83 -27.54 7.67
C ASN A 556 19.21 -26.80 8.98
N PRO A 557 18.49 -25.73 9.39
CA PRO A 557 18.78 -25.00 10.62
C PRO A 557 18.53 -25.83 11.89
N GLY A 558 17.76 -26.92 11.80
CA GLY A 558 17.50 -27.83 12.91
C GLY A 558 16.52 -27.33 13.98
N TRP A 559 15.89 -26.16 13.79
CA TRP A 559 14.84 -25.68 14.69
C TRP A 559 13.58 -26.53 14.64
N ASN A 560 13.01 -26.80 15.81
CA ASN A 560 11.70 -27.41 15.92
C ASN A 560 10.61 -26.33 15.70
N PRO A 561 9.41 -26.68 15.20
CA PRO A 561 8.32 -25.72 15.04
C PRO A 561 7.86 -25.03 16.34
N ASP A 562 8.12 -25.62 17.51
CA ASP A 562 7.86 -25.01 18.83
C ASP A 562 8.92 -23.99 19.27
N GLU A 563 10.07 -23.95 18.59
CA GLU A 563 11.18 -23.00 18.81
C GLU A 563 11.04 -21.74 17.95
N ILE A 564 10.03 -21.69 17.06
CA ILE A 564 9.75 -20.54 16.19
C ILE A 564 8.37 -19.94 16.54
N VAL A 565 8.26 -18.62 16.48
CA VAL A 565 6.99 -17.90 16.50
C VAL A 565 6.91 -16.88 15.36
N LEU A 566 5.76 -16.82 14.70
CA LEU A 566 5.42 -15.74 13.77
C LEU A 566 4.76 -14.60 14.55
N LEU A 567 5.38 -13.43 14.53
CA LEU A 567 4.82 -12.18 15.01
C LEU A 567 4.12 -11.47 13.86
N THR A 568 2.88 -11.04 14.10
CA THR A 568 2.05 -10.33 13.13
C THR A 568 1.27 -9.20 13.81
N ASP A 569 0.65 -8.34 13.01
CA ASP A 569 -0.39 -7.38 13.39
C ASP A 569 -1.72 -7.70 12.69
N GLY A 570 -1.90 -8.94 12.24
CA GLY A 570 -3.05 -9.41 11.48
C GLY A 570 -3.14 -8.90 10.04
N LEU A 571 -2.29 -7.95 9.60
CA LEU A 571 -2.37 -7.36 8.26
C LEU A 571 -1.79 -8.26 7.16
N CYS A 572 -1.22 -9.42 7.52
CA CYS A 572 -0.57 -10.29 6.56
C CYS A 572 -1.52 -10.75 5.45
N SER A 573 -1.05 -10.53 4.22
CA SER A 573 -1.82 -10.64 2.98
C SER A 573 -1.01 -11.35 1.90
N SER A 574 -1.69 -11.92 0.89
CA SER A 574 -1.09 -12.50 -0.30
C SER A 574 0.06 -13.48 0.03
N ALA A 575 1.29 -13.22 -0.44
CA ALA A 575 2.45 -14.06 -0.13
C ALA A 575 2.75 -14.18 1.38
N CYS A 576 2.48 -13.16 2.22
CA CYS A 576 2.61 -13.34 3.67
C CYS A 576 1.56 -14.31 4.22
N ALA A 577 0.31 -14.21 3.78
CA ALA A 577 -0.74 -15.14 4.18
C ALA A 577 -0.41 -16.59 3.78
N LEU A 578 0.17 -16.81 2.59
CA LEU A 578 0.72 -18.10 2.19
C LEU A 578 1.84 -18.57 3.12
N PHE A 579 2.82 -17.71 3.45
CA PHE A 579 3.90 -18.07 4.38
C PHE A 579 3.37 -18.45 5.77
N VAL A 580 2.43 -17.67 6.32
CA VAL A 580 1.74 -17.97 7.58
C VAL A 580 0.99 -19.30 7.50
N GLU A 581 0.30 -19.59 6.39
CA GLU A 581 -0.39 -20.86 6.18
C GLU A 581 0.59 -22.05 6.16
N LEU A 582 1.68 -21.97 5.38
CA LEU A 582 2.70 -23.03 5.29
C LEU A 582 3.35 -23.30 6.66
N MET A 583 3.83 -22.25 7.32
CA MET A 583 4.48 -22.33 8.63
C MET A 583 3.53 -22.88 9.71
N THR A 584 2.24 -22.55 9.68
CA THR A 584 1.30 -22.97 10.73
C THR A 584 0.56 -24.27 10.45
N GLU A 585 0.22 -24.61 9.20
CA GLU A 585 -0.44 -25.89 8.84
C GLU A 585 0.56 -27.02 8.63
N LEU A 586 1.66 -26.78 7.92
CA LEU A 586 2.58 -27.84 7.51
C LEU A 586 3.68 -28.08 8.55
N ALA A 587 4.28 -27.00 9.08
CA ALA A 587 5.27 -27.12 10.15
C ALA A 587 4.63 -27.10 11.54
N GLY A 588 3.54 -26.36 11.75
CA GLY A 588 2.97 -26.19 13.08
C GLY A 588 3.80 -25.25 13.96
N VAL A 589 4.16 -24.08 13.42
CA VAL A 589 4.83 -22.96 14.11
C VAL A 589 3.84 -22.16 14.98
N ARG A 590 4.33 -21.46 16.02
CA ARG A 590 3.46 -20.64 16.91
C ARG A 590 3.17 -19.28 16.29
N THR A 591 2.12 -18.62 16.77
CA THR A 591 1.65 -17.34 16.23
C THR A 591 1.27 -16.36 17.33
N ILE A 592 1.67 -15.11 17.16
CA ILE A 592 1.40 -14.02 18.09
C ILE A 592 0.96 -12.77 17.32
N THR A 593 -0.10 -12.12 17.78
CA THR A 593 -0.66 -10.90 17.16
C THR A 593 -0.52 -9.71 18.08
N PHE A 594 -0.18 -8.53 17.54
CA PHE A 594 -0.17 -7.27 18.27
C PHE A 594 -1.32 -6.34 17.84
N GLY A 595 -1.88 -5.60 18.80
CA GLY A 595 -2.88 -4.56 18.57
C GLY A 595 -4.31 -5.08 18.44
N GLY A 596 -5.02 -4.59 17.43
CA GLY A 596 -6.46 -4.75 17.22
C GLY A 596 -7.31 -3.86 18.13
N ARG A 597 -8.63 -3.81 17.85
CA ARG A 597 -9.61 -2.98 18.58
C ARG A 597 -9.50 -3.09 20.12
N PRO A 598 -9.83 -2.03 20.88
CA PRO A 598 -9.79 -2.05 22.36
C PRO A 598 -10.93 -2.89 22.93
N GLN A 599 -10.73 -4.20 22.92
CA GLN A 599 -11.63 -5.20 23.46
C GLN A 599 -10.85 -6.49 23.70
N HIS A 600 -11.17 -7.20 24.78
CA HIS A 600 -10.70 -8.56 25.05
C HIS A 600 -11.04 -9.55 23.91
N GLY A 601 -10.35 -10.69 23.88
CA GLY A 601 -10.58 -11.74 22.89
C GLY A 601 -9.47 -11.89 21.84
N PRO A 602 -9.59 -12.92 20.97
CA PRO A 602 -8.57 -13.31 20.00
C PRO A 602 -8.49 -12.34 18.81
N MET A 603 -7.48 -12.56 17.97
CA MET A 603 -7.26 -11.90 16.69
C MET A 603 -6.63 -12.90 15.73
N GLN A 604 -6.91 -12.81 14.43
CA GLN A 604 -6.30 -13.68 13.43
C GLN A 604 -4.85 -13.28 13.13
N THR A 605 -4.04 -14.29 12.83
CA THR A 605 -2.64 -14.10 12.41
C THR A 605 -2.52 -13.47 11.03
N ALA A 606 -3.45 -13.76 10.12
CA ALA A 606 -3.50 -13.19 8.79
C ALA A 606 -4.96 -12.90 8.38
N SER A 607 -5.27 -11.63 8.20
CA SER A 607 -6.59 -11.09 7.84
C SER A 607 -6.57 -10.28 6.56
N GLY A 608 -5.45 -10.19 5.83
CA GLY A 608 -5.46 -9.71 4.45
C GLY A 608 -6.09 -10.73 3.50
N ASN A 609 -5.87 -10.57 2.20
CA ASN A 609 -6.20 -11.59 1.22
C ASN A 609 -5.42 -12.89 1.53
N ARG A 610 -6.13 -14.02 1.46
CA ARG A 610 -5.64 -15.41 1.57
C ARG A 610 -6.01 -16.20 0.31
N GLY A 611 -6.04 -15.51 -0.83
CA GLY A 611 -6.17 -16.07 -2.16
C GLY A 611 -4.80 -16.44 -2.75
N ALA A 612 -4.80 -17.19 -3.84
CA ALA A 612 -3.60 -17.71 -4.47
C ALA A 612 -3.12 -16.90 -5.69
N ALA A 613 -3.98 -16.06 -6.29
CA ALA A 613 -3.63 -15.27 -7.47
C ALA A 613 -4.42 -13.95 -7.52
N ALA A 614 -3.71 -12.85 -7.30
CA ALA A 614 -4.15 -11.53 -7.72
C ALA A 614 -4.10 -11.46 -9.25
N TYR A 615 -5.14 -10.92 -9.87
CA TYR A 615 -5.19 -10.73 -11.32
C TYR A 615 -5.85 -9.39 -11.68
N THR A 616 -5.39 -8.73 -12.75
CA THR A 616 -5.85 -7.38 -13.11
C THR A 616 -6.88 -7.38 -14.24
N SER A 617 -7.72 -6.34 -14.27
CA SER A 617 -8.64 -6.09 -15.40
C SER A 617 -7.88 -5.96 -16.73
N ASN A 618 -6.75 -5.26 -16.73
CA ASN A 618 -5.92 -5.09 -17.92
C ASN A 618 -5.27 -6.42 -18.38
N ARG A 619 -4.95 -7.34 -17.46
CA ARG A 619 -4.41 -8.67 -17.80
C ARG A 619 -5.48 -9.57 -18.41
N ILE A 620 -6.72 -9.55 -17.90
CA ILE A 620 -7.82 -10.31 -18.51
C ILE A 620 -8.19 -9.75 -19.88
N ASP A 621 -8.19 -8.42 -20.04
CA ASP A 621 -8.45 -7.76 -21.33
C ASP A 621 -7.39 -8.15 -22.37
N TYR A 622 -6.12 -8.17 -21.98
CA TYR A 622 -5.00 -8.64 -22.81
C TYR A 622 -5.12 -10.13 -23.19
N ASP A 623 -5.52 -10.99 -22.26
CA ASP A 623 -5.70 -12.41 -22.57
C ASP A 623 -6.95 -12.69 -23.44
N ILE A 624 -7.98 -11.85 -23.35
CA ILE A 624 -9.11 -11.87 -24.31
C ILE A 624 -8.62 -11.43 -25.70
N ASP A 625 -7.88 -10.33 -25.82
CA ASP A 625 -7.34 -9.87 -27.12
C ASP A 625 -6.41 -10.91 -27.76
N ASN A 626 -5.61 -11.62 -26.96
CA ASN A 626 -4.71 -12.69 -27.40
C ASN A 626 -5.41 -13.88 -28.06
N LEU A 627 -6.69 -14.15 -27.75
CA LEU A 627 -7.50 -15.11 -28.51
C LEU A 627 -7.43 -14.82 -30.01
N LYS A 628 -7.44 -13.53 -30.39
CA LYS A 628 -7.35 -13.08 -31.77
C LYS A 628 -5.92 -12.83 -32.26
N THR A 629 -5.08 -12.17 -31.45
CA THR A 629 -3.77 -11.67 -31.91
C THR A 629 -2.64 -12.69 -31.83
N LEU A 630 -2.70 -13.62 -30.87
CA LEU A 630 -1.67 -14.62 -30.60
C LEU A 630 -2.14 -16.04 -30.98
N ILE A 631 -3.35 -16.41 -30.55
CA ILE A 631 -3.92 -17.75 -30.72
C ILE A 631 -4.57 -17.91 -32.11
N GLY A 632 -5.20 -16.85 -32.62
CA GLY A 632 -5.88 -16.84 -33.92
C GLY A 632 -7.30 -17.45 -33.91
N ASP A 633 -7.88 -17.68 -32.73
CA ASP A 633 -9.27 -18.11 -32.58
C ASP A 633 -10.23 -16.90 -32.53
N GLU A 634 -10.59 -16.41 -33.71
CA GLU A 634 -11.60 -15.37 -33.84
C GLU A 634 -12.99 -15.83 -33.36
N ALA A 635 -13.29 -17.14 -33.30
CA ALA A 635 -14.59 -17.62 -32.83
C ALA A 635 -14.69 -17.52 -31.30
N ALA A 636 -13.64 -17.90 -30.57
CA ALA A 636 -13.51 -17.68 -29.13
C ALA A 636 -13.58 -16.19 -28.81
N PHE A 637 -12.77 -15.35 -29.48
CA PHE A 637 -12.76 -13.89 -29.29
C PHE A 637 -14.15 -13.27 -29.42
N ASN A 638 -14.88 -13.59 -30.51
CA ASN A 638 -16.23 -13.05 -30.75
C ASN A 638 -17.31 -13.62 -29.81
N SER A 639 -16.98 -14.58 -28.93
CA SER A 639 -17.92 -15.22 -28.00
C SER A 639 -17.86 -14.69 -26.55
N ILE A 640 -16.90 -13.81 -26.26
CA ILE A 640 -16.70 -13.08 -25.00
C ILE A 640 -17.19 -11.62 -25.19
N PRO A 641 -17.70 -10.93 -24.16
CA PRO A 641 -18.04 -9.51 -24.23
C PRO A 641 -16.89 -8.61 -24.72
N SER A 642 -17.22 -7.63 -25.56
CA SER A 642 -16.23 -6.68 -26.12
C SER A 642 -15.67 -5.75 -25.04
N ARG A 643 -14.34 -5.68 -24.94
CA ARG A 643 -13.61 -4.83 -23.98
C ARG A 643 -13.20 -3.46 -24.54
N ASN A 644 -13.62 -3.12 -25.77
CA ASN A 644 -13.22 -1.89 -26.49
C ASN A 644 -13.73 -0.57 -25.91
N ASP A 645 -14.81 -0.57 -25.11
CA ASP A 645 -15.40 0.61 -24.48
C ASP A 645 -15.79 0.24 -23.05
N THR A 646 -14.92 0.58 -22.11
CA THR A 646 -15.07 0.28 -20.67
C THR A 646 -15.96 1.29 -19.95
N GLY A 647 -16.49 2.30 -20.65
CA GLY A 647 -17.13 3.47 -20.03
C GLY A 647 -16.10 4.37 -19.33
N ILE A 648 -15.65 3.95 -18.15
CA ILE A 648 -14.72 4.71 -17.29
C ILE A 648 -13.28 4.23 -17.48
N PHE A 649 -12.37 5.21 -17.49
CA PHE A 649 -10.94 5.00 -17.51
C PHE A 649 -10.46 4.40 -16.18
N THR A 650 -9.88 3.20 -16.27
CA THR A 650 -9.34 2.46 -15.13
C THR A 650 -7.82 2.57 -15.18
N ASN A 651 -7.20 3.22 -14.19
CA ASN A 651 -5.75 3.16 -14.03
C ASN A 651 -5.35 1.71 -13.71
N TYR A 652 -6.10 1.12 -12.78
CA TYR A 652 -5.84 -0.21 -12.24
C TYR A 652 -7.10 -0.78 -11.58
N ALA A 653 -7.42 -2.05 -11.85
CA ALA A 653 -8.36 -2.81 -11.05
C ALA A 653 -7.85 -4.24 -10.87
N LEU A 654 -8.03 -4.77 -9.66
CA LEU A 654 -7.55 -6.09 -9.25
C LEU A 654 -8.72 -6.93 -8.72
N PHE A 655 -8.60 -8.24 -8.86
CA PHE A 655 -9.46 -9.23 -8.24
C PHE A 655 -8.66 -10.50 -7.90
N ASN A 656 -9.19 -11.33 -6.99
CA ASN A 656 -8.63 -12.65 -6.66
C ASN A 656 -9.15 -13.72 -7.62
N LEU A 657 -8.34 -14.07 -8.63
CA LEU A 657 -8.67 -15.09 -9.63
C LEU A 657 -8.69 -16.50 -9.04
N ARG A 658 -7.79 -16.81 -8.09
CA ARG A 658 -7.69 -18.15 -7.49
C ARG A 658 -7.94 -18.15 -5.99
N ASP A 659 -8.85 -19.01 -5.53
CA ASP A 659 -8.92 -19.41 -4.12
C ASP A 659 -7.63 -20.15 -3.73
N GLN A 660 -7.06 -19.88 -2.55
CA GLN A 660 -6.12 -20.82 -1.93
C GLN A 660 -6.90 -21.82 -1.06
N MET A 661 -6.49 -23.09 -1.13
CA MET A 661 -7.21 -24.25 -0.59
C MET A 661 -6.30 -25.13 0.28
N ARG A 662 -6.87 -25.90 1.21
CA ARG A 662 -6.20 -27.03 1.87
C ARG A 662 -6.48 -28.35 1.12
N PRO A 663 -5.71 -29.45 1.31
CA PRO A 663 -5.89 -30.70 0.58
C PRO A 663 -7.32 -31.26 0.60
N GLU A 664 -7.90 -31.42 1.79
CA GLU A 664 -9.22 -32.05 1.99
C GLU A 664 -10.36 -31.03 2.26
N ASP A 665 -10.12 -29.73 2.04
CA ASP A 665 -11.10 -28.67 2.32
C ASP A 665 -11.73 -28.10 1.04
N LEU A 666 -13.05 -27.87 1.05
CA LEU A 666 -13.74 -27.16 -0.03
C LEU A 666 -13.86 -25.65 0.22
N THR A 667 -13.54 -25.20 1.44
CA THR A 667 -13.56 -23.79 1.85
C THR A 667 -12.24 -23.08 1.49
N PRO A 668 -12.28 -21.93 0.80
CA PRO A 668 -11.09 -21.09 0.58
C PRO A 668 -10.55 -20.52 1.89
N LEU A 669 -9.24 -20.33 1.98
CA LEU A 669 -8.59 -19.78 3.17
C LEU A 669 -9.10 -18.38 3.56
N GLN A 670 -9.58 -17.59 2.59
CA GLN A 670 -10.24 -16.28 2.82
C GLN A 670 -11.38 -16.35 3.85
N PHE A 671 -12.05 -17.50 3.97
CA PHE A 671 -13.21 -17.72 4.86
C PHE A 671 -12.90 -18.64 6.05
N ARG A 672 -11.62 -18.90 6.34
CA ARG A 672 -11.18 -19.75 7.47
C ARG A 672 -10.66 -18.91 8.63
N TYR A 673 -11.40 -18.87 9.74
CA TYR A 673 -10.95 -18.19 10.95
C TYR A 673 -9.78 -18.90 11.63
N GLU A 674 -8.60 -18.27 11.62
CA GLU A 674 -7.38 -18.78 12.26
C GLU A 674 -6.78 -17.74 13.21
N ALA A 675 -7.26 -17.77 14.46
CA ALA A 675 -6.71 -16.99 15.56
C ALA A 675 -5.25 -17.35 15.87
N SER A 676 -4.49 -16.35 16.30
CA SER A 676 -3.18 -16.55 16.90
C SER A 676 -3.25 -17.36 18.21
N ASP A 677 -2.12 -17.90 18.65
CA ASP A 677 -2.02 -18.59 19.93
C ASP A 677 -2.12 -17.61 21.13
N CYS A 678 -1.67 -16.37 20.93
CA CYS A 678 -1.69 -15.27 21.90
C CYS A 678 -1.83 -13.92 21.18
N ARG A 679 -2.56 -12.96 21.78
CA ARG A 679 -2.66 -11.56 21.33
C ARG A 679 -2.09 -10.63 22.40
N LEU A 680 -1.36 -9.59 22.03
CA LEU A 680 -0.86 -8.54 22.93
C LEU A 680 -1.34 -7.16 22.47
N TYR A 681 -1.41 -6.20 23.40
CA TYR A 681 -1.55 -4.80 23.05
C TYR A 681 -0.19 -4.11 22.89
N TYR A 682 -0.15 -3.09 22.04
CA TYR A 682 0.91 -2.10 22.09
C TYR A 682 0.81 -1.32 23.41
N ALA A 683 1.95 -0.98 23.99
CA ALA A 683 2.09 -0.22 25.22
C ALA A 683 3.23 0.81 25.06
N PRO A 684 3.28 1.87 25.89
CA PRO A 684 4.32 2.90 25.79
C PRO A 684 5.76 2.35 25.75
N LYS A 685 6.02 1.23 26.43
CA LYS A 685 7.34 0.57 26.45
C LYS A 685 7.77 -0.11 25.14
N ASN A 686 6.84 -0.46 24.25
CA ASN A 686 7.09 -1.34 23.10
C ASN A 686 6.62 -0.77 21.74
N VAL A 687 5.67 0.17 21.70
CA VAL A 687 5.07 0.65 20.44
C VAL A 687 6.07 1.24 19.45
N TYR A 688 7.11 1.91 19.95
CA TYR A 688 8.23 2.46 19.16
C TYR A 688 9.59 1.94 19.67
N ASN A 689 9.60 0.71 20.19
CA ASN A 689 10.80 0.03 20.66
C ASN A 689 10.71 -1.46 20.28
N MET A 690 11.19 -1.79 19.08
CA MET A 690 11.10 -3.13 18.51
C MET A 690 11.87 -4.16 19.35
N SER A 691 12.98 -3.76 19.98
CA SER A 691 13.72 -4.61 20.94
C SER A 691 12.81 -5.07 22.08
N GLN A 692 12.02 -4.17 22.66
CA GLN A 692 11.08 -4.53 23.73
C GLN A 692 9.86 -5.30 23.19
N LEU A 693 9.38 -4.96 21.98
CA LEU A 693 8.26 -5.65 21.34
C LEU A 693 8.58 -7.13 21.08
N TRP A 694 9.74 -7.42 20.49
CA TRP A 694 10.17 -8.80 20.23
C TRP A 694 10.45 -9.59 21.51
N ARG A 695 10.92 -8.92 22.59
CA ARG A 695 11.06 -9.51 23.92
C ARG A 695 9.70 -9.85 24.53
N ASP A 696 8.74 -8.93 24.48
CA ASP A 696 7.37 -9.15 24.94
C ASP A 696 6.73 -10.34 24.18
N ALA A 697 6.93 -10.40 22.85
CA ALA A 697 6.48 -11.51 22.01
C ALA A 697 7.13 -12.86 22.38
N ALA A 698 8.45 -12.88 22.58
CA ALA A 698 9.19 -14.08 22.99
C ALA A 698 8.74 -14.58 24.37
N THR A 699 8.68 -13.69 25.36
CA THR A 699 8.22 -14.02 26.73
C THR A 699 6.80 -14.55 26.71
N ALA A 700 5.86 -13.89 26.01
CA ALA A 700 4.47 -14.36 25.91
C ALA A 700 4.32 -15.73 25.23
N THR A 701 5.27 -16.10 24.36
CA THR A 701 5.26 -17.37 23.62
C THR A 701 5.81 -18.54 24.43
N TRP A 702 6.88 -18.33 25.18
CA TRP A 702 7.67 -19.43 25.77
C TRP A 702 7.76 -19.40 27.30
N ASP A 703 7.58 -18.26 27.95
CA ASP A 703 7.96 -18.07 29.37
C ASP A 703 6.79 -17.62 30.26
N ASP A 704 5.92 -16.70 29.81
CA ASP A 704 4.79 -16.17 30.58
C ASP A 704 3.59 -15.78 29.69
N THR A 705 2.60 -16.68 29.61
CA THR A 705 1.35 -16.44 28.86
C THR A 705 0.37 -15.48 29.54
N THR A 706 0.66 -14.97 30.75
CA THR A 706 -0.19 -13.95 31.39
C THR A 706 -0.08 -12.57 30.73
N LEU A 707 0.92 -12.37 29.87
CA LEU A 707 1.04 -11.19 29.00
C LEU A 707 0.00 -11.16 27.86
N CYS A 708 -0.66 -12.28 27.56
CA CYS A 708 -1.70 -12.33 26.54
C CYS A 708 -2.94 -11.54 27.00
N VAL A 709 -3.53 -10.75 26.08
CA VAL A 709 -4.81 -10.06 26.28
C VAL A 709 -5.85 -11.03 26.86
N PRO A 710 -6.65 -10.62 27.87
CA PRO A 710 -7.65 -11.49 28.46
C PRO A 710 -8.57 -12.12 27.41
N ASP A 711 -8.86 -13.40 27.63
CA ASP A 711 -9.64 -14.24 26.71
C ASP A 711 -9.12 -14.34 25.25
N SER A 712 -7.87 -13.96 24.93
CA SER A 712 -7.31 -14.13 23.58
C SER A 712 -6.83 -15.55 23.23
N THR A 713 -6.54 -16.38 24.25
CA THR A 713 -5.92 -17.69 24.06
C THR A 713 -6.94 -18.83 23.86
N ASN A 714 -6.47 -19.98 23.37
CA ASN A 714 -7.22 -21.22 23.13
C ASN A 714 -8.18 -21.23 21.91
N TYR A 715 -8.04 -20.28 20.97
CA TYR A 715 -8.78 -20.26 19.70
C TYR A 715 -7.99 -20.84 18.52
N SER A 716 -6.66 -20.80 18.59
CA SER A 716 -5.74 -21.41 17.62
C SER A 716 -6.03 -22.91 17.41
N LYS A 717 -5.90 -23.37 16.17
CA LYS A 717 -5.99 -24.79 15.78
C LYS A 717 -5.00 -25.69 16.53
N ARG A 718 -3.90 -25.13 17.04
CA ARG A 718 -2.91 -25.86 17.84
C ARG A 718 -3.45 -26.33 19.19
N THR A 719 -4.51 -25.71 19.70
CA THR A 719 -5.15 -26.06 20.96
C THR A 719 -5.84 -27.42 20.86
N ARG A 720 -5.15 -28.48 21.29
CA ARG A 720 -5.62 -29.88 21.20
C ARG A 720 -6.81 -30.21 22.10
N THR A 721 -7.01 -29.45 23.18
CA THR A 721 -8.05 -29.70 24.19
C THR A 721 -8.81 -28.43 24.50
N GLN A 722 -10.14 -28.48 24.45
CA GLN A 722 -11.03 -27.34 24.75
C GLN A 722 -10.79 -26.11 23.85
N ARG A 723 -10.44 -26.30 22.57
CA ARG A 723 -10.39 -25.21 21.57
C ARG A 723 -11.72 -24.45 21.58
N LYS A 724 -11.66 -23.14 21.83
CA LYS A 724 -12.81 -22.24 21.75
C LYS A 724 -13.24 -22.09 20.27
N PRO A 725 -14.55 -22.03 19.96
CA PRO A 725 -15.00 -21.74 18.60
C PRO A 725 -14.60 -20.32 18.18
N PRO A 726 -14.55 -20.00 16.88
CA PRO A 726 -14.36 -18.63 16.40
C PRO A 726 -15.30 -17.63 17.11
N PRO A 727 -14.89 -16.38 17.31
CA PRO A 727 -15.78 -15.31 17.75
C PRO A 727 -17.02 -15.23 16.86
N LYS A 728 -18.16 -14.83 17.44
CA LYS A 728 -19.36 -14.59 16.63
C LYS A 728 -19.10 -13.41 15.69
N PRO A 729 -19.44 -13.53 14.39
CA PRO A 729 -19.35 -12.42 13.44
C PRO A 729 -20.07 -11.19 13.98
N ASN A 730 -19.55 -10.00 13.68
CA ASN A 730 -20.20 -8.76 14.09
C ASN A 730 -21.48 -8.57 13.26
N SER A 731 -22.64 -8.88 13.83
CA SER A 731 -23.92 -8.90 13.12
C SER A 731 -24.53 -7.52 12.86
N GLN A 732 -23.69 -6.48 12.73
CA GLN A 732 -24.14 -5.18 12.25
C GLN A 732 -24.56 -5.35 10.80
N ALA A 733 -25.81 -5.00 10.50
CA ALA A 733 -26.36 -5.10 9.15
C ALA A 733 -25.49 -4.29 8.19
N SER A 734 -25.39 -4.75 6.94
CA SER A 734 -24.79 -3.96 5.86
C SER A 734 -25.40 -2.57 5.88
N VAL A 735 -24.56 -1.55 6.09
CA VAL A 735 -24.98 -0.16 5.95
C VAL A 735 -25.43 0.00 4.50
N HIS A 736 -26.74 0.12 4.27
CA HIS A 736 -27.24 0.49 2.96
C HIS A 736 -26.65 1.85 2.64
N TYR A 737 -25.90 1.93 1.54
CA TYR A 737 -25.44 3.20 1.02
C TYR A 737 -26.67 4.02 0.64
N THR A 738 -27.00 5.00 1.46
CA THR A 738 -27.91 6.07 1.08
C THR A 738 -27.08 7.09 0.32
N VAL A 739 -27.42 7.32 -0.96
CA VAL A 739 -26.90 8.46 -1.72
C VAL A 739 -27.14 9.71 -0.89
N SER A 740 -26.06 10.30 -0.38
CA SER A 740 -26.15 11.53 0.39
C SER A 740 -26.47 12.67 -0.57
N ASP A 741 -27.76 13.05 -0.64
CA ASP A 741 -28.24 14.26 -1.31
C ASP A 741 -27.72 15.51 -0.57
N ILE A 742 -26.40 15.72 -0.56
CA ILE A 742 -25.79 17.03 -0.33
C ILE A 742 -25.97 17.82 -1.63
N GLN A 743 -27.23 18.16 -1.91
CA GLN A 743 -27.50 19.40 -2.63
C GLN A 743 -26.94 20.53 -1.76
N LEU A 744 -25.84 21.12 -2.20
CA LEU A 744 -25.54 22.50 -1.83
C LEU A 744 -26.77 23.33 -2.24
N ALA A 745 -27.52 23.75 -1.23
CA ALA A 745 -28.65 24.65 -1.43
C ALA A 745 -28.13 25.95 -2.07
N ASP A 746 -28.99 26.55 -2.90
CA ASP A 746 -28.76 27.83 -3.59
C ASP A 746 -28.14 28.86 -2.61
N PRO A 747 -26.95 29.44 -2.89
CA PRO A 747 -26.10 30.03 -1.85
C PRO A 747 -26.58 31.43 -1.40
N LEU A 748 -27.68 31.48 -0.65
CA LEU A 748 -28.21 32.71 -0.05
C LEU A 748 -28.71 32.52 1.39
N GLU A 749 -28.24 33.43 2.24
CA GLU A 749 -28.72 33.76 3.59
C GLU A 749 -28.59 32.71 4.71
N VAL A 750 -27.34 32.49 5.16
CA VAL A 750 -27.06 32.37 6.60
C VAL A 750 -26.20 33.55 7.03
N SER A 751 -26.72 34.37 7.95
CA SER A 751 -26.03 35.58 8.42
C SER A 751 -24.88 35.24 9.37
N PHE A 752 -23.64 35.36 8.89
CA PHE A 752 -22.46 35.25 9.73
C PHE A 752 -22.43 36.35 10.80
N ASN A 753 -22.61 35.97 12.07
CA ASN A 753 -22.32 36.83 13.21
C ASN A 753 -21.64 36.04 14.34
N THR A 754 -20.61 35.28 13.96
CA THR A 754 -19.63 34.66 14.86
C THR A 754 -18.25 35.11 14.43
N SER A 755 -17.60 35.92 15.28
CA SER A 755 -16.26 36.45 15.03
C SER A 755 -15.19 35.41 15.34
N VAL A 756 -15.02 34.45 14.44
CA VAL A 756 -13.86 33.53 14.41
C VAL A 756 -12.81 34.13 13.49
N GLY A 757 -11.54 34.07 13.90
CA GLY A 757 -10.41 34.59 13.11
C GLY A 757 -10.08 33.68 11.94
N LEU A 758 -10.76 33.88 10.81
CA LEU A 758 -10.44 33.23 9.53
C LEU A 758 -9.00 33.60 9.11
N MET A 759 -8.17 32.61 8.80
CA MET A 759 -7.01 32.84 7.93
C MET A 759 -7.51 33.09 6.50
N ASP A 760 -6.93 34.07 5.81
CA ASP A 760 -7.37 34.49 4.47
C ASP A 760 -6.95 33.45 3.42
N SER A 761 -7.90 32.61 3.00
CA SER A 761 -7.69 31.41 2.17
C SER A 761 -7.42 31.68 0.68
N LYS A 762 -6.69 32.76 0.35
CA LYS A 762 -6.55 33.28 -1.03
C LYS A 762 -5.22 32.98 -1.71
N THR A 763 -4.29 32.39 -0.97
CA THR A 763 -3.07 31.76 -1.49
C THR A 763 -2.91 30.44 -0.77
N PRO A 764 -2.90 29.29 -1.46
CA PRO A 764 -2.45 28.05 -0.86
C PRO A 764 -1.03 28.29 -0.32
N PRO A 765 -0.73 28.01 0.96
CA PRO A 765 0.64 28.13 1.45
C PRO A 765 1.53 27.19 0.62
N ASN A 766 2.55 27.75 -0.03
CA ASN A 766 3.47 26.94 -0.83
C ASN A 766 4.40 26.17 0.12
N LEU A 767 4.13 24.88 0.28
CA LEU A 767 4.89 24.01 1.19
C LEU A 767 6.18 23.42 0.55
N ASN A 768 6.53 23.76 -0.71
CA ASN A 768 7.39 22.93 -1.58
C ASN A 768 8.51 23.68 -2.37
N THR A 769 9.29 24.60 -1.77
CA THR A 769 10.19 25.48 -2.57
C THR A 769 11.65 25.63 -2.09
N TYR A 770 12.60 25.52 -3.04
CA TYR A 770 14.06 25.67 -2.87
C TYR A 770 14.66 26.72 -3.85
N GLN A 771 15.74 27.41 -3.45
CA GLN A 771 16.35 28.53 -4.19
C GLN A 771 17.65 28.16 -4.95
N LYS A 772 17.88 28.72 -6.16
CA LYS A 772 19.09 28.50 -7.00
C LYS A 772 20.20 29.54 -6.74
N CYS A 773 21.47 29.17 -6.93
CA CYS A 773 22.63 30.04 -6.72
C CYS A 773 23.79 29.79 -7.72
N ASN A 774 24.91 30.50 -7.57
CA ASN A 774 26.09 30.42 -8.44
C ASN A 774 27.39 30.33 -7.62
N SER A 775 28.31 29.44 -8.00
CA SER A 775 29.59 29.21 -7.30
C SER A 775 30.49 30.45 -7.17
N ASN A 776 30.36 31.43 -8.09
CA ASN A 776 31.26 32.58 -8.17
C ASN A 776 30.72 33.83 -7.45
N ASN A 777 29.43 33.88 -7.12
CA ASN A 777 28.81 34.95 -6.35
C ASN A 777 27.80 34.32 -5.39
N ASN A 778 28.16 34.27 -4.11
CA ASN A 778 27.49 33.51 -3.06
C ASN A 778 26.18 34.19 -2.58
N ILE A 779 25.24 34.38 -3.51
CA ILE A 779 23.93 35.02 -3.31
C ILE A 779 22.98 33.97 -2.71
N CYS A 780 23.21 33.64 -1.45
CA CYS A 780 22.29 32.87 -0.62
C CYS A 780 22.01 33.63 0.69
N PRO A 781 20.80 33.50 1.28
CA PRO A 781 20.49 34.00 2.61
C PRO A 781 21.48 33.47 3.66
N ALA A 782 21.79 34.28 4.66
CA ALA A 782 22.73 33.89 5.71
C ALA A 782 22.20 32.68 6.50
N SER A 783 22.99 31.59 6.54
CA SER A 783 22.72 30.22 7.05
C SER A 783 22.47 29.15 5.98
N LEU A 784 22.08 29.53 4.77
CA LEU A 784 22.21 28.66 3.59
C LEU A 784 23.60 28.86 2.96
N VAL A 785 24.13 27.84 2.31
CA VAL A 785 25.32 28.01 1.45
C VAL A 785 25.05 27.43 0.09
N CYS A 786 25.56 28.12 -0.93
CA CYS A 786 25.51 27.66 -2.29
C CYS A 786 26.26 26.32 -2.41
N ALA A 787 25.50 25.24 -2.55
CA ALA A 787 25.98 23.86 -2.47
C ALA A 787 25.63 23.08 -3.76
N PRO A 788 26.51 22.17 -4.18
CA PRO A 788 26.27 21.32 -5.35
C PRO A 788 25.20 20.26 -5.05
N ALA A 789 24.04 20.37 -5.68
CA ALA A 789 23.04 19.32 -5.79
C ALA A 789 23.27 18.54 -7.08
N VAL A 790 23.14 17.21 -7.05
CA VAL A 790 23.28 16.40 -8.25
C VAL A 790 21.91 16.28 -8.91
N ALA A 791 21.74 16.93 -10.06
CA ALA A 791 20.61 16.66 -10.94
C ALA A 791 20.97 15.45 -11.81
N SER A 792 20.37 14.30 -11.50
CA SER A 792 20.55 13.12 -12.35
C SER A 792 19.58 13.19 -13.52
N CYS A 793 20.13 13.11 -14.73
CA CYS A 793 19.40 13.27 -15.99
C CYS A 793 19.82 12.14 -16.95
N ASN A 794 18.91 11.19 -17.19
CA ASN A 794 19.15 9.96 -17.97
C ASN A 794 19.70 10.16 -19.41
N ALA A 795 19.70 11.39 -19.94
CA ALA A 795 20.15 11.71 -21.30
C ALA A 795 21.55 12.39 -21.37
N VAL A 796 22.10 12.89 -20.27
CA VAL A 796 23.32 13.73 -20.27
C VAL A 796 24.37 13.26 -19.24
N GLY A 797 23.97 12.39 -18.30
CA GLY A 797 24.77 12.07 -17.12
C GLY A 797 24.58 13.11 -16.01
N ASP A 798 25.07 12.77 -14.82
CA ASP A 798 24.89 13.58 -13.62
C ASP A 798 25.45 15.00 -13.80
N THR A 799 24.59 16.00 -13.63
CA THR A 799 24.94 17.41 -13.79
C THR A 799 24.79 18.13 -12.46
N THR A 800 25.87 18.76 -12.00
CA THR A 800 25.87 19.51 -10.74
C THR A 800 25.15 20.86 -10.90
N LEU A 801 24.01 21.01 -10.24
CA LEU A 801 23.34 22.30 -10.04
C LEU A 801 23.81 22.91 -8.72
N TYR A 802 23.83 24.24 -8.63
CA TYR A 802 24.14 24.93 -7.38
C TYR A 802 22.87 25.55 -6.79
N LEU A 803 22.51 25.11 -5.58
CA LEU A 803 21.31 25.51 -4.86
C LEU A 803 21.68 26.11 -3.50
N CYS A 804 20.88 27.06 -3.00
CA CYS A 804 20.98 27.53 -1.62
C CYS A 804 20.39 26.45 -0.71
N LEU A 805 21.23 25.49 -0.32
CA LEU A 805 20.86 24.41 0.58
C LEU A 805 21.34 24.73 1.99
N GLN A 806 20.71 24.09 2.99
CA GLN A 806 21.31 24.07 4.32
C GLN A 806 22.65 23.35 4.24
N ARG A 807 23.70 24.04 4.68
CA ARG A 807 25.04 23.47 4.69
C ARG A 807 25.23 22.71 5.99
N CYS A 808 25.06 21.38 5.97
CA CYS A 808 25.65 20.58 7.03
C CYS A 808 27.16 20.55 6.80
N ASN A 809 27.94 21.03 7.77
CA ASN A 809 29.18 20.35 8.09
C ASN A 809 29.68 20.65 9.50
N THR A 810 30.07 19.55 10.12
CA THR A 810 31.05 19.37 11.20
C THR A 810 31.92 20.57 11.60
N LEU A 811 31.99 20.79 12.91
CA LEU A 811 33.21 21.18 13.60
C LEU A 811 33.56 19.96 14.48
N GLN A 812 34.49 19.09 14.10
CA GLN A 812 35.84 19.44 13.67
C GLN A 812 36.28 18.78 12.35
N GLY A 813 36.59 19.61 11.35
CA GLY A 813 37.67 19.35 10.38
C GLY A 813 37.39 18.34 9.26
N LEU A 814 37.21 18.89 8.05
CA LEU A 814 37.34 18.25 6.73
C LEU A 814 36.13 17.46 6.19
N ALA A 815 35.21 18.24 5.62
CA ALA A 815 34.62 18.05 4.28
C ALA A 815 33.95 16.71 3.92
N GLY A 816 32.62 16.75 3.83
CA GLY A 816 31.81 15.75 3.11
C GLY A 816 30.32 15.89 3.43
N ASP A 817 29.51 16.06 2.38
CA ASP A 817 28.12 15.65 2.17
C ASP A 817 27.00 15.92 3.20
N CYS A 818 25.87 16.43 2.66
CA CYS A 818 24.55 16.41 3.27
C CYS A 818 23.47 16.46 2.19
N LYS A 819 22.33 15.81 2.41
CA LYS A 819 21.19 15.74 1.46
C LYS A 819 19.85 15.90 2.18
N PRO A 820 18.83 16.50 1.53
CA PRO A 820 17.54 16.79 2.14
C PRO A 820 16.67 15.55 2.39
N GLN A 821 15.79 15.63 3.39
CA GLN A 821 14.71 14.68 3.61
C GLN A 821 13.60 14.88 2.56
N GLN A 822 13.11 13.79 1.96
CA GLN A 822 11.93 13.80 1.10
C GLN A 822 10.67 13.42 1.88
N LEU A 823 9.55 14.09 1.57
CA LEU A 823 8.23 13.48 1.69
C LEU A 823 8.10 12.37 0.64
N ALA A 824 7.53 11.23 1.02
CA ALA A 824 7.40 10.08 0.13
C ALA A 824 6.59 10.43 -1.13
N GLN A 825 7.24 10.48 -2.29
CA GLN A 825 6.57 10.63 -3.58
C GLN A 825 6.19 9.25 -4.14
N SER A 826 4.92 9.10 -4.50
CA SER A 826 4.39 7.89 -5.12
C SER A 826 4.96 7.70 -6.53
N THR A 827 5.82 6.70 -6.70
CA THR A 827 6.32 6.24 -8.02
C THR A 827 5.91 4.79 -8.28
N ALA A 828 4.59 4.55 -8.30
CA ALA A 828 3.98 3.26 -8.67
C ALA A 828 2.88 3.43 -9.75
N GLN A 829 3.24 4.09 -10.86
CA GLN A 829 2.52 3.96 -12.12
C GLN A 829 3.55 3.88 -13.26
N GLN A 830 3.45 2.87 -14.13
CA GLN A 830 3.99 3.04 -15.48
C GLN A 830 3.26 4.22 -16.14
N PRO A 831 3.89 5.00 -17.04
CA PRO A 831 3.24 6.15 -17.66
C PRO A 831 1.97 5.72 -18.39
N ILE A 832 0.82 5.99 -17.75
CA ILE A 832 -0.50 5.61 -18.24
C ILE A 832 -0.79 6.45 -19.48
N VAL A 833 -0.85 5.80 -20.65
CA VAL A 833 -0.99 6.49 -21.94
C VAL A 833 -2.44 6.96 -22.14
N LYS A 834 -2.80 8.04 -21.45
CA LYS A 834 -4.00 8.86 -21.72
C LYS A 834 -3.89 9.45 -23.12
N ARG A 835 -4.97 9.43 -23.89
CA ARG A 835 -4.92 9.57 -25.36
C ARG A 835 -5.42 10.93 -25.83
N LEU A 836 -4.79 11.45 -26.89
CA LEU A 836 -5.34 12.55 -27.67
C LEU A 836 -6.70 12.13 -28.30
N PRO A 837 -7.67 13.05 -28.43
CA PRO A 837 -8.89 12.78 -29.21
C PRO A 837 -8.54 12.49 -30.67
N GLN A 838 -8.68 11.24 -31.10
CA GLN A 838 -8.48 10.79 -32.48
C GLN A 838 -9.81 10.29 -33.06
N PRO A 839 -10.21 10.71 -34.27
CA PRO A 839 -11.37 10.13 -34.94
C PRO A 839 -11.06 8.68 -35.33
N GLN A 840 -11.84 7.72 -34.82
CA GLN A 840 -11.62 6.28 -34.98
C GLN A 840 -11.34 5.87 -36.44
N ARG A 841 -10.12 5.37 -36.70
CA ARG A 841 -9.77 4.62 -37.92
C ARG A 841 -8.75 3.52 -37.59
N TYR A 842 -9.23 2.30 -37.49
CA TYR A 842 -8.38 1.11 -37.38
C TYR A 842 -8.01 0.57 -38.77
N GLY A 843 -6.76 0.09 -38.92
CA GLY A 843 -6.27 -0.57 -40.12
C GLY A 843 -4.84 -1.08 -39.92
N PRO A 844 -4.52 -2.35 -40.25
CA PRO A 844 -3.27 -2.96 -39.85
C PRO A 844 -2.08 -2.53 -40.71
N ARG A 845 -0.89 -2.44 -40.10
CA ARG A 845 0.39 -2.44 -40.84
C ARG A 845 1.09 -3.78 -40.66
N LEU A 846 1.26 -4.49 -41.77
CA LEU A 846 2.00 -5.74 -41.86
C LEU A 846 3.49 -5.49 -41.61
N ALA A 847 4.13 -6.32 -40.80
CA ALA A 847 5.59 -6.36 -40.65
C ALA A 847 6.24 -7.09 -41.84
N GLY A 848 7.38 -6.58 -42.31
CA GLY A 848 8.09 -7.12 -43.47
C GLY A 848 8.98 -8.33 -43.16
N SER A 849 9.10 -9.23 -44.13
CA SER A 849 9.88 -10.47 -44.10
C SER A 849 11.41 -10.27 -43.95
N ALA A 850 12.06 -11.15 -43.19
CA ALA A 850 13.52 -11.35 -43.22
C ALA A 850 13.94 -12.59 -44.05
N PRO A 851 15.13 -12.62 -44.68
CA PRO A 851 15.75 -13.81 -45.25
C PRO A 851 16.88 -14.39 -44.37
N ALA A 852 17.29 -15.65 -44.65
CA ALA A 852 17.93 -16.55 -43.67
C ALA A 852 19.42 -16.91 -43.91
N LYS A 853 19.94 -17.73 -42.97
CA LYS A 853 21.03 -18.77 -43.09
C LYS A 853 22.52 -18.34 -42.90
N PRO A 854 23.46 -19.27 -42.56
CA PRO A 854 23.65 -19.86 -41.22
C PRO A 854 25.17 -19.96 -40.81
N VAL A 855 25.52 -20.62 -39.68
CA VAL A 855 26.74 -21.49 -39.45
C VAL A 855 27.11 -21.58 -37.95
N GLY A 856 27.50 -22.79 -37.49
CA GLY A 856 28.52 -22.96 -36.43
C GLY A 856 28.06 -23.57 -35.11
N GLN A 857 28.48 -24.82 -34.83
CA GLN A 857 28.43 -25.40 -33.47
C GLN A 857 29.47 -24.72 -32.56
N LEU A 858 29.12 -24.48 -31.29
CA LEU A 858 30.07 -24.54 -30.17
C LEU A 858 29.31 -24.83 -28.86
N SER A 859 29.96 -25.59 -27.98
CA SER A 859 29.39 -26.13 -26.74
C SER A 859 29.69 -25.25 -25.53
N GLY A 860 28.72 -25.12 -24.62
CA GLY A 860 28.90 -24.53 -23.29
C GLY A 860 28.36 -23.10 -23.17
N PHE A 861 27.13 -22.98 -22.65
CA PHE A 861 26.52 -21.69 -22.32
C PHE A 861 26.27 -21.58 -20.81
N SER A 862 27.10 -20.77 -20.16
CA SER A 862 26.72 -20.04 -18.96
C SER A 862 25.90 -18.82 -19.38
N PHE A 863 24.66 -18.68 -18.90
CA PHE A 863 23.83 -17.52 -19.21
C PHE A 863 24.41 -16.24 -18.56
N PRO A 864 24.76 -15.19 -19.33
CA PRO A 864 25.00 -13.87 -18.77
C PRO A 864 23.67 -13.17 -18.45
N PRO A 865 23.59 -12.30 -17.43
CA PRO A 865 22.42 -11.46 -17.21
C PRO A 865 22.21 -10.55 -18.42
N LYS A 866 20.97 -10.46 -18.94
CA LYS A 866 20.64 -9.63 -20.10
C LYS A 866 20.82 -8.14 -19.78
N SER A 867 21.87 -7.54 -20.31
CA SER A 867 21.94 -6.09 -20.55
C SER A 867 22.06 -5.84 -22.05
N SER A 868 20.97 -5.42 -22.70
CA SER A 868 21.01 -4.95 -24.08
C SER A 868 19.84 -4.02 -24.40
N SER A 869 20.15 -2.77 -24.68
CA SER A 869 19.22 -1.77 -25.20
C SER A 869 18.86 -2.07 -26.66
N THR A 870 17.64 -2.56 -26.92
CA THR A 870 16.97 -2.44 -28.23
C THR A 870 15.46 -2.59 -28.07
N THR A 871 14.69 -1.78 -28.79
CA THR A 871 13.24 -1.64 -28.62
C THR A 871 12.45 -2.73 -29.34
N VAL A 872 11.23 -3.01 -28.83
CA VAL A 872 10.20 -3.95 -29.32
C VAL A 872 10.36 -5.40 -28.83
N GLY A 873 9.35 -5.87 -28.08
CA GLY A 873 9.24 -7.20 -27.49
C GLY A 873 8.68 -7.12 -26.07
N GLN A 874 7.35 -7.14 -25.92
CA GLN A 874 6.72 -7.32 -24.61
C GLN A 874 6.87 -8.81 -24.22
N GLY A 875 7.73 -9.09 -23.23
CA GLY A 875 7.70 -10.37 -22.50
C GLY A 875 6.74 -10.21 -21.31
N VAL A 876 5.88 -11.21 -21.11
CA VAL A 876 4.74 -11.09 -20.20
C VAL A 876 5.12 -11.56 -18.79
N TYR A 877 5.62 -10.63 -17.96
CA TYR A 877 5.81 -10.92 -16.54
C TYR A 877 4.46 -11.20 -15.86
N ASN A 878 4.26 -12.43 -15.38
CA ASN A 878 3.17 -12.80 -14.47
C ASN A 878 3.41 -12.31 -13.02
N GLY A 879 4.25 -11.27 -12.85
CA GLY A 879 4.62 -10.68 -11.57
C GLY A 879 3.55 -9.73 -11.04
N TYR A 880 3.22 -9.89 -9.76
CA TYR A 880 2.24 -9.10 -9.01
C TYR A 880 2.52 -7.58 -9.11
N ILE A 881 1.52 -6.83 -9.57
CA ILE A 881 1.39 -5.40 -9.27
C ILE A 881 0.52 -5.29 -8.01
N GLN A 882 0.96 -4.57 -6.98
CA GLN A 882 0.12 -4.30 -5.82
C GLN A 882 -0.81 -3.09 -6.07
N PRO A 883 -2.01 -3.07 -5.48
CA PRO A 883 -2.85 -1.87 -5.49
C PRO A 883 -2.31 -0.81 -4.54
N GLY A 884 -2.21 0.44 -5.01
CA GLY A 884 -2.06 1.63 -4.15
C GLY A 884 -0.79 1.70 -3.27
N ILE A 885 0.18 0.81 -3.47
CA ILE A 885 1.39 0.69 -2.64
C ILE A 885 2.62 1.05 -3.46
N VAL A 886 3.46 1.91 -2.89
CA VAL A 886 4.61 2.51 -3.57
C VAL A 886 5.87 1.69 -3.31
N LYS A 887 6.37 1.02 -4.35
CA LYS A 887 7.81 0.72 -4.51
C LYS A 887 8.16 0.78 -5.99
N ALA A 888 9.18 1.56 -6.34
CA ALA A 888 9.55 1.83 -7.71
C ALA A 888 10.51 0.76 -8.27
N SER A 889 10.29 0.36 -9.51
CA SER A 889 11.38 -0.14 -10.36
C SER A 889 11.36 0.55 -11.73
N SER A 890 12.56 0.74 -12.28
CA SER A 890 12.82 1.74 -13.31
C SER A 890 12.85 1.14 -14.72
N TYR A 891 12.20 1.79 -15.69
CA TYR A 891 12.68 1.95 -17.07
C TYR A 891 11.71 2.79 -17.92
N TYR A 892 12.11 4.01 -18.31
CA TYR A 892 11.99 4.56 -19.68
C TYR A 892 12.74 5.92 -19.73
N PRO A 893 13.38 6.31 -20.85
CA PRO A 893 14.17 7.53 -20.91
C PRO A 893 13.42 8.67 -21.61
N ASN A 894 13.17 9.77 -20.88
CA ASN A 894 13.23 11.14 -21.43
C ASN A 894 13.17 12.23 -20.34
N SER A 895 14.25 13.00 -20.24
CA SER A 895 14.29 14.44 -19.88
C SER A 895 13.54 15.01 -18.65
N ALA A 896 13.13 14.20 -17.67
CA ALA A 896 12.91 14.69 -16.31
C ALA A 896 14.23 14.60 -15.52
N CYS A 897 14.69 15.72 -14.97
CA CYS A 897 15.87 15.75 -14.09
C CYS A 897 15.41 15.83 -12.63
N SER A 898 15.74 14.82 -11.84
CA SER A 898 15.45 14.81 -10.40
C SER A 898 16.60 15.46 -9.63
N ILE A 899 16.27 16.33 -8.68
CA ILE A 899 17.23 16.94 -7.76
C ILE A 899 17.29 16.07 -6.50
N VAL A 900 18.49 15.59 -6.17
CA VAL A 900 18.79 14.76 -4.98
C VAL A 900 19.66 15.51 -4.00
#